data_AF-A0A2M7JQI5-F1
#
_entry.id   AF-A0A2M7JQI5-F1
#
_cell.length_a   1.000
_cell.length_b   1.000
_cell.length_c   1.000
_cell.angle_alpha   90.00
_cell.angle_beta   90.00
_cell.angle_gamma   90.00
#
_symmetry.space_group_name_H-M   'P 1'
#
loop_
_entity.id
_entity.type
_entity.pdbx_description
1 polymer ?
#
loop_
_entity_poly.entity_id
_entity_poly.type
_entity_poly.pdbx_seq_one_letter_code
_entity_poly.pdbx_strand_id
1 'polypeptide(L)'
;MAPTNHDTVRSFQRKAFDFENFVLEPAEIRQIEIFISKRIKPVQITEVAELIISNRLEKFAGIHQTRLYLPTEKYSIGERILFCFPNNKFVIGEILWIEKGHESTQMGRYDKLVVSLHGFEEEKQFASNCPTFPKKRYAEDGPKEGIILPINIVNEQREKIIPVIRGSLAHHEEFVNVDDTWFIRSLLPEIRPDELELCHDCIKENGKPLSSEFLTREVIKIAPESEKYEAFLFSLNYCLQCNGSFIKCKITEEIQWDIRRPVPPKTIQNTLSQEAIKWGFIKITKGLRDLIDYCNFSKEITFKAYGEYEVHAYIDNGADQIYGNEIKQWFEENQLKPGDMIHINSPDTPGEKPILYTTFQKIHEASPTRKDEKDHIRNSNLRHGIYNLLRVRYHYLHVKEIQRNLLETLSEQVELSTIQAILSHNDHLFVHATNSRGIWGLKIWVEKLPDIDPVSLGLAIREDDWVYRVLEKIGDFLTIEEIAKELAEVFVTHKDKILEITFFDANDTRFIEFVDKWGLKSWTENWKKRILEIDKEILNYQNLVSSRSKLEQEEKARGVDLLRLEEKKEALRRSVSDLLNKIQTVDHKIDISQKRQNELHEKNKFVQQQLSAPKLRILYYLCVTVLILIAGPLIIIGEILYKIIGLLILLIVVLFMFRLSQNKRRVIGEAKTIEDSILRIDHRLVQLKKELPDLNNEESLIQTESASIDLKINEAQSDLENLRGEIEGIKEEVNKYNVPLLYKEKETLARKLKTTGVI
;
A
#
# COMPACT_ATOMS: atom_id res chain seq x y z
N MET A 1 -56.74 37.47 32.44
CA MET A 1 -56.95 37.31 30.99
C MET A 1 -56.90 38.70 30.37
N ALA A 2 -55.77 39.05 29.76
CA ALA A 2 -55.61 40.26 28.96
C ALA A 2 -55.15 39.80 27.58
N PRO A 3 -55.99 39.90 26.53
CA PRO A 3 -55.57 39.61 25.17
C PRO A 3 -54.71 40.78 24.66
N THR A 4 -53.64 40.40 23.98
CA THR A 4 -52.66 41.23 23.30
C THR A 4 -53.29 42.17 22.25
N ASN A 5 -53.26 43.48 22.49
CA ASN A 5 -53.75 44.57 21.62
C ASN A 5 -52.91 44.82 20.33
N HIS A 6 -52.06 43.88 19.91
CA HIS A 6 -51.20 44.06 18.73
C HIS A 6 -51.97 43.98 17.38
N ASP A 7 -53.13 43.31 17.34
CA ASP A 7 -53.88 43.08 16.10
C ASP A 7 -54.74 44.28 15.65
N THR A 8 -55.10 45.18 16.57
CA THR A 8 -55.96 46.35 16.30
C THR A 8 -55.20 47.52 15.65
N VAL A 9 -53.91 47.68 15.92
CA VAL A 9 -53.04 48.69 15.25
C VAL A 9 -52.73 48.30 13.81
N ARG A 10 -52.35 47.03 13.60
CA ARG A 10 -52.09 46.51 12.26
C ARG A 10 -53.34 46.50 11.38
N SER A 11 -54.52 46.27 11.94
CA SER A 11 -55.77 46.27 11.17
C SER A 11 -56.23 47.68 10.73
N PHE A 12 -55.94 48.72 11.53
CA PHE A 12 -56.19 50.11 11.11
C PHE A 12 -55.21 50.55 10.02
N GLN A 13 -53.91 50.30 10.22
CA GLN A 13 -52.86 50.60 9.24
C GLN A 13 -53.13 49.93 7.89
N ARG A 14 -53.55 48.65 7.89
CA ARG A 14 -53.95 47.91 6.68
C ARG A 14 -55.23 48.42 6.00
N LYS A 15 -56.13 49.10 6.72
CA LYS A 15 -57.36 49.68 6.15
C LYS A 15 -57.15 51.08 5.58
N ALA A 16 -56.31 51.89 6.23
CA ALA A 16 -56.01 53.25 5.79
C ALA A 16 -54.98 53.29 4.65
N PHE A 17 -54.09 52.30 4.62
CA PHE A 17 -53.03 52.21 3.63
C PHE A 17 -52.87 50.77 3.15
N ASP A 18 -52.97 50.59 1.84
CA ASP A 18 -52.45 49.38 1.21
C ASP A 18 -50.93 49.54 1.05
N PHE A 19 -50.18 49.10 2.06
CA PHE A 19 -48.71 49.12 2.01
C PHE A 19 -48.13 48.04 1.09
N GLU A 20 -48.90 47.01 0.72
CA GLU A 20 -48.45 45.99 -0.24
C GLU A 20 -48.47 46.55 -1.67
N ASN A 21 -49.44 47.43 -1.98
CA ASN A 21 -49.56 48.11 -3.28
C ASN A 21 -49.33 49.63 -3.20
N PHE A 22 -48.43 50.08 -2.32
CA PHE A 22 -48.13 51.50 -2.18
C PHE A 22 -47.57 52.06 -3.50
N VAL A 23 -48.27 52.99 -4.13
CA VAL A 23 -47.86 53.70 -5.36
C VAL A 23 -48.08 55.20 -5.15
N LEU A 24 -47.18 56.07 -5.64
CA LEU A 24 -47.40 57.52 -5.59
C LEU A 24 -48.38 57.97 -6.66
N GLU A 25 -49.34 58.80 -6.25
CA GLU A 25 -50.24 59.49 -7.17
C GLU A 25 -49.50 60.67 -7.85
N PRO A 26 -49.81 61.01 -9.11
CA PRO A 26 -49.22 62.18 -9.78
C PRO A 26 -49.40 63.51 -9.03
N ALA A 27 -50.47 63.64 -8.25
CA ALA A 27 -50.70 64.81 -7.40
C ALA A 27 -49.68 64.90 -6.25
N GLU A 28 -49.24 63.77 -5.73
CA GLU A 28 -48.26 63.69 -4.64
C GLU A 28 -46.87 64.08 -5.13
N ILE A 29 -46.49 63.68 -6.35
CA ILE A 29 -45.22 64.10 -6.97
C ILE A 29 -45.16 65.64 -7.09
N ARG A 30 -46.24 66.28 -7.55
CA ARG A 30 -46.33 67.75 -7.58
C ARG A 30 -46.25 68.38 -6.19
N GLN A 31 -46.80 67.73 -5.15
CA GLN A 31 -46.67 68.23 -3.78
C GLN A 31 -45.22 68.16 -3.29
N ILE A 32 -44.49 67.10 -3.64
CA ILE A 32 -43.07 66.95 -3.32
C ILE A 32 -42.26 68.05 -4.02
N GLU A 33 -42.53 68.30 -5.29
CA GLU A 33 -41.90 69.39 -6.04
C GLU A 33 -42.12 70.76 -5.37
N ILE A 34 -43.36 71.08 -5.01
CA ILE A 34 -43.69 72.34 -4.32
C ILE A 34 -42.99 72.40 -2.95
N PHE A 35 -42.93 71.28 -2.23
CA PHE A 35 -42.30 71.18 -0.92
C PHE A 35 -40.80 71.46 -0.98
N ILE A 36 -40.09 70.84 -1.92
CA ILE A 36 -38.65 71.04 -2.11
C ILE A 36 -38.37 72.46 -2.61
N SER A 37 -39.14 72.94 -3.59
CA SER A 37 -39.02 74.29 -4.15
C SER A 37 -39.14 75.38 -3.09
N LYS A 38 -40.10 75.25 -2.16
CA LYS A 38 -40.32 76.24 -1.11
C LYS A 38 -39.19 76.31 -0.09
N ARG A 39 -38.51 75.19 0.16
CA ARG A 39 -37.41 75.14 1.14
C ARG A 39 -36.08 75.60 0.56
N ILE A 40 -35.90 75.50 -0.76
CA ILE A 40 -34.63 75.79 -1.46
C ILE A 40 -33.46 74.99 -0.82
N LYS A 41 -33.78 73.83 -0.25
CA LYS A 41 -32.82 72.95 0.44
C LYS A 41 -33.06 71.51 0.02
N PRO A 42 -32.00 70.69 -0.11
CA PRO A 42 -32.13 69.25 -0.29
C PRO A 42 -32.91 68.64 0.88
N VAL A 43 -33.80 67.69 0.57
CA VAL A 43 -34.67 67.05 1.58
C VAL A 43 -34.38 65.56 1.68
N GLN A 44 -34.44 65.01 2.90
CA GLN A 44 -34.33 63.56 3.08
C GLN A 44 -35.59 62.84 2.59
N ILE A 45 -35.43 61.65 2.01
CA ILE A 45 -36.53 60.82 1.52
C ILE A 45 -37.52 60.45 2.65
N THR A 46 -37.06 60.42 3.90
CA THR A 46 -37.90 60.23 5.08
C THR A 46 -38.83 61.42 5.35
N GLU A 47 -38.36 62.65 5.12
CA GLU A 47 -39.20 63.85 5.24
C GLU A 47 -40.24 63.89 4.11
N VAL A 48 -39.85 63.48 2.91
CA VAL A 48 -40.77 63.31 1.79
C VAL A 48 -41.83 62.26 2.11
N ALA A 49 -41.42 61.11 2.67
CA ALA A 49 -42.35 60.07 3.09
C ALA A 49 -43.29 60.54 4.20
N GLU A 50 -42.80 61.29 5.18
CA GLU A 50 -43.60 61.86 6.25
C GLU A 50 -44.66 62.82 5.70
N LEU A 51 -44.28 63.67 4.73
CA LEU A 51 -45.23 64.55 4.03
C LEU A 51 -46.33 63.75 3.33
N ILE A 52 -45.98 62.71 2.58
CA ILE A 52 -46.96 61.89 1.84
C ILE A 52 -47.90 61.16 2.79
N ILE A 53 -47.38 60.53 3.85
CA ILE A 53 -48.20 59.80 4.82
C ILE A 53 -49.09 60.76 5.61
N SER A 54 -48.61 61.94 5.98
CA SER A 54 -49.41 62.98 6.63
C SER A 54 -50.59 63.39 5.74
N ASN A 55 -50.33 63.70 4.47
CA ASN A 55 -51.36 64.11 3.52
C ASN A 55 -52.39 62.99 3.25
N ARG A 56 -51.95 61.73 3.20
CA ARG A 56 -52.84 60.57 3.02
C ARG A 56 -53.69 60.30 4.26
N LEU A 57 -53.13 60.45 5.47
CA LEU A 57 -53.90 60.33 6.73
C LEU A 57 -55.00 61.39 6.80
N GLU A 58 -54.69 62.64 6.42
CA GLU A 58 -55.67 63.72 6.33
C GLU A 58 -56.77 63.41 5.31
N LYS A 59 -56.41 62.90 4.13
CA LYS A 59 -57.36 62.47 3.08
C LYS A 59 -58.25 61.30 3.54
N PHE A 60 -57.68 60.28 4.19
CA PHE A 60 -58.40 59.09 4.66
C PHE A 60 -59.36 59.39 5.81
N ALA A 61 -59.02 60.36 6.67
CA ALA A 61 -59.92 60.79 7.74
C ALA A 61 -61.20 61.45 7.20
N GLY A 62 -61.30 61.76 5.89
CA GLY A 62 -62.48 62.34 5.26
C GLY A 62 -62.77 63.78 5.71
N ILE A 63 -61.82 64.40 6.39
CA ILE A 63 -62.01 65.67 7.07
C ILE A 63 -61.03 66.67 6.48
N HIS A 64 -61.46 67.40 5.46
CA HIS A 64 -60.61 68.35 4.74
C HIS A 64 -60.12 69.56 5.57
N GLN A 65 -60.44 69.67 6.87
CA GLN A 65 -60.15 70.88 7.68
C GLN A 65 -59.99 70.65 9.20
N THR A 66 -59.58 69.46 9.66
CA THR A 66 -59.47 69.20 11.12
C THR A 66 -58.08 68.70 11.48
N ARG A 67 -57.40 69.47 12.32
CA ARG A 67 -56.01 69.25 12.73
C ARG A 67 -55.92 68.06 13.69
N LEU A 68 -54.86 67.28 13.58
CA LEU A 68 -54.54 66.23 14.55
C LEU A 68 -54.09 66.85 15.88
N TYR A 69 -54.56 66.28 17.00
CA TYR A 69 -54.12 66.72 18.32
C TYR A 69 -52.64 66.40 18.57
N LEU A 70 -51.87 67.42 18.93
CA LEU A 70 -50.47 67.40 19.31
C LEU A 70 -50.28 68.24 20.60
N PRO A 71 -49.78 67.66 21.71
CA PRO A 71 -49.66 68.37 22.99
C PRO A 71 -48.78 69.63 22.96
N THR A 72 -47.89 69.74 21.98
CA THR A 72 -46.98 70.89 21.80
C THR A 72 -47.66 72.09 21.18
N GLU A 73 -48.82 71.92 20.55
CA GLU A 73 -49.49 72.98 19.80
C GLU A 73 -50.49 73.75 20.66
N LYS A 74 -50.88 74.94 20.18
CA LYS A 74 -51.91 75.78 20.78
C LYS A 74 -53.21 75.63 20.02
N TYR A 75 -54.31 75.67 20.76
CA TYR A 75 -55.64 75.50 20.21
C TYR A 75 -56.60 76.58 20.70
N SER A 76 -57.72 76.73 20.01
CA SER A 76 -58.77 77.71 20.34
C SER A 76 -60.05 77.03 20.80
N ILE A 77 -60.81 77.70 21.67
CA ILE A 77 -62.13 77.23 22.09
C ILE A 77 -63.06 77.14 20.86
N GLY A 78 -63.80 76.05 20.72
CA GLY A 78 -64.64 75.73 19.56
C GLY A 78 -63.89 75.08 18.39
N GLU A 79 -62.56 74.92 18.46
CA GLU A 79 -61.79 74.23 17.44
C GLU A 79 -62.08 72.73 17.47
N ARG A 80 -62.38 72.17 16.29
CA ARG A 80 -62.52 70.72 16.11
C ARG A 80 -61.14 70.14 15.86
N ILE A 81 -60.79 69.13 16.66
CA ILE A 81 -59.50 68.48 16.62
C ILE A 81 -59.71 66.98 16.59
N LEU A 82 -58.90 66.30 15.80
CA LEU A 82 -58.92 64.86 15.70
C LEU A 82 -58.02 64.26 16.81
N PHE A 83 -58.63 63.53 17.74
CA PHE A 83 -57.91 62.80 18.80
C PHE A 83 -57.71 61.34 18.40
N CYS A 84 -56.49 60.83 18.58
CA CYS A 84 -56.15 59.43 18.41
C CYS A 84 -56.08 58.76 19.78
N PHE A 85 -56.89 57.72 20.00
CA PHE A 85 -56.92 56.94 21.25
C PHE A 85 -56.19 55.60 21.12
N PRO A 86 -55.76 54.98 22.25
CA PRO A 86 -55.20 53.62 22.36
C PRO A 86 -55.78 52.55 21.43
N ASN A 87 -57.08 52.64 21.14
CA ASN A 87 -57.80 51.63 20.37
C ASN A 87 -57.90 52.00 18.86
N ASN A 88 -57.11 52.97 18.39
CA ASN A 88 -57.21 53.60 17.06
C ASN A 88 -58.59 54.13 16.69
N LYS A 89 -59.37 54.48 17.72
CA LYS A 89 -60.60 55.22 17.51
C LYS A 89 -60.20 56.68 17.30
N PHE A 90 -60.33 57.15 16.07
CA PHE A 90 -60.25 58.57 15.77
C PHE A 90 -61.56 59.21 16.20
N VAL A 91 -61.46 60.15 17.13
CA VAL A 91 -62.62 60.82 17.68
C VAL A 91 -62.41 62.30 17.46
N ILE A 92 -63.35 62.90 16.73
CA ILE A 92 -63.40 64.35 16.62
C ILE A 92 -63.86 64.86 17.98
N GLY A 93 -63.02 65.69 18.58
CA GLY A 93 -63.32 66.43 19.78
C GLY A 93 -63.46 67.91 19.48
N GLU A 94 -64.40 68.57 20.14
CA GLU A 94 -64.50 70.03 20.14
C GLU A 94 -63.98 70.56 21.47
N ILE A 95 -63.08 71.56 21.43
CA ILE A 95 -62.57 72.18 22.64
C ILE A 95 -63.66 73.04 23.27
N LEU A 96 -64.08 72.66 24.46
CA LEU A 96 -65.10 73.39 25.20
C LEU A 96 -64.50 74.61 25.92
N TRP A 97 -63.35 74.45 26.58
CA TRP A 97 -62.58 75.56 27.15
C TRP A 97 -61.12 75.16 27.44
N ILE A 98 -60.30 76.16 27.78
CA ILE A 98 -58.86 76.01 28.04
C ILE A 98 -58.51 76.67 29.38
N GLU A 99 -57.95 75.90 30.30
CA GLU A 99 -57.39 76.40 31.56
C GLU A 99 -55.89 76.62 31.39
N LYS A 100 -55.43 77.88 31.49
CA LYS A 100 -54.03 78.23 31.25
C LYS A 100 -53.17 78.13 32.51
N GLY A 101 -51.88 77.82 32.31
CA GLY A 101 -50.86 77.98 33.36
C GLY A 101 -50.76 76.84 34.37
N HIS A 102 -51.10 75.61 33.96
CA HIS A 102 -50.84 74.42 34.77
C HIS A 102 -49.34 74.07 34.73
N GLU A 103 -48.82 73.52 35.83
CA GLU A 103 -47.40 73.14 35.95
C GLU A 103 -47.31 71.73 36.55
N SER A 104 -46.59 70.84 35.88
CA SER A 104 -46.38 69.46 36.33
C SER A 104 -44.89 69.16 36.39
N THR A 105 -44.48 68.40 37.41
CA THR A 105 -43.11 67.91 37.59
C THR A 105 -42.60 67.08 36.40
N GLN A 106 -43.52 66.48 35.61
CA GLN A 106 -43.18 65.64 34.45
C GLN A 106 -43.24 66.37 33.10
N MET A 107 -44.11 67.36 32.95
CA MET A 107 -44.41 68.00 31.65
C MET A 107 -44.01 69.48 31.58
N GLY A 108 -43.59 70.09 32.70
CA GLY A 108 -43.37 71.53 32.77
C GLY A 108 -44.69 72.31 32.72
N ARG A 109 -44.65 73.53 32.18
CA ARG A 109 -45.86 74.38 32.02
C ARG A 109 -46.68 73.94 30.80
N TYR A 110 -47.99 73.85 30.97
CA TYR A 110 -48.93 73.51 29.92
C TYR A 110 -50.31 74.13 30.16
N ASP A 111 -51.11 74.19 29.11
CA ASP A 111 -52.51 74.61 29.15
C ASP A 111 -53.40 73.36 29.08
N LYS A 112 -54.39 73.25 29.97
CA LYS A 112 -55.28 72.09 30.06
C LYS A 112 -56.54 72.33 29.23
N LEU A 113 -56.72 71.53 28.18
CA LEU A 113 -57.89 71.50 27.32
C LEU A 113 -58.97 70.63 27.95
N VAL A 114 -60.22 71.11 27.95
CA VAL A 114 -61.40 70.27 28.20
C VAL A 114 -62.14 70.09 26.89
N VAL A 115 -62.36 68.83 26.49
CA VAL A 115 -62.79 68.46 25.15
C VAL A 115 -64.03 67.57 25.23
N SER A 116 -65.06 67.92 24.46
CA SER A 116 -66.21 67.05 24.20
C SER A 116 -65.88 66.12 23.04
N LEU A 117 -65.83 64.83 23.31
CA LEU A 117 -65.46 63.81 22.32
C LEU A 117 -66.72 63.14 21.77
N HIS A 118 -66.87 63.09 20.45
CA HIS A 118 -68.04 62.48 19.84
C HIS A 118 -68.15 60.98 20.18
N GLY A 119 -69.22 60.58 20.89
CA GLY A 119 -69.46 59.20 21.32
C GLY A 119 -68.93 58.86 22.72
N PHE A 120 -68.57 59.85 23.53
CA PHE A 120 -68.31 59.70 24.96
C PHE A 120 -69.29 60.60 25.73
N GLU A 121 -69.90 60.08 26.80
CA GLU A 121 -70.83 60.87 27.64
C GLU A 121 -70.09 61.83 28.58
N GLU A 122 -68.81 61.57 28.86
CA GLU A 122 -67.98 62.40 29.73
C GLU A 122 -66.99 63.26 28.94
N GLU A 123 -66.79 64.49 29.41
CA GLU A 123 -65.73 65.39 28.97
C GLU A 123 -64.35 64.82 29.35
N LYS A 124 -63.38 64.96 28.44
CA LYS A 124 -62.00 64.51 28.67
C LYS A 124 -61.04 65.68 28.66
N GLN A 125 -59.94 65.51 29.38
CA GLN A 125 -58.96 66.56 29.63
C GLN A 125 -57.63 66.21 28.97
N PHE A 126 -57.06 67.15 28.22
CA PHE A 126 -55.84 66.99 27.43
C PHE A 126 -54.85 68.14 27.68
N ALA A 127 -53.56 67.94 27.43
CA ALA A 127 -52.55 69.00 27.58
C ALA A 127 -52.31 69.74 26.26
N SER A 128 -51.99 71.02 26.29
CA SER A 128 -51.64 71.80 25.10
C SER A 128 -50.56 72.82 25.45
N ASN A 129 -49.92 73.41 24.44
CA ASN A 129 -48.88 74.41 24.64
C ASN A 129 -47.78 73.93 25.60
N CYS A 130 -47.37 72.66 25.45
CA CYS A 130 -46.36 72.03 26.29
C CYS A 130 -45.02 71.92 25.52
N PRO A 131 -44.16 72.96 25.50
CA PRO A 131 -42.90 72.94 24.74
C PRO A 131 -41.87 71.99 25.33
N THR A 132 -41.93 71.74 26.65
CA THR A 132 -41.09 70.78 27.37
C THR A 132 -41.55 69.34 27.20
N PHE A 133 -42.61 69.09 26.43
CA PHE A 133 -43.02 67.74 26.09
C PHE A 133 -41.90 67.08 25.27
N PRO A 134 -41.23 66.04 25.78
CA PRO A 134 -40.01 65.53 25.17
C PRO A 134 -40.29 64.89 23.80
N LYS A 135 -39.87 65.55 22.71
CA LYS A 135 -39.99 65.03 21.33
C LYS A 135 -39.39 63.62 21.17
N LYS A 136 -38.35 63.29 21.95
CA LYS A 136 -37.63 62.00 21.91
C LYS A 136 -38.15 60.92 22.86
N ARG A 137 -38.98 61.22 23.87
CA ARG A 137 -39.55 60.18 24.75
C ARG A 137 -40.73 59.41 24.13
N TYR A 138 -41.23 59.82 22.96
CA TYR A 138 -42.11 58.98 22.14
C TYR A 138 -41.36 57.85 21.39
N ALA A 139 -40.03 57.85 21.36
CA ALA A 139 -39.24 56.81 20.68
C ALA A 139 -38.62 55.77 21.63
N GLU A 140 -38.32 56.11 22.89
CA GLU A 140 -37.56 55.18 23.76
C GLU A 140 -38.17 54.91 25.15
N ASP A 141 -39.22 55.61 25.56
CA ASP A 141 -40.03 55.24 26.75
C ASP A 141 -41.43 55.88 26.65
N GLY A 142 -42.12 55.60 25.55
CA GLY A 142 -43.50 56.04 25.35
C GLY A 142 -44.45 55.24 26.25
N PRO A 143 -45.50 55.86 26.81
CA PRO A 143 -46.58 55.10 27.42
C PRO A 143 -47.09 54.09 26.39
N LYS A 144 -47.08 52.81 26.79
CA LYS A 144 -47.72 51.74 26.03
C LYS A 144 -49.15 52.19 25.71
N GLU A 145 -49.44 52.22 24.42
CA GLU A 145 -50.75 52.46 23.78
C GLU A 145 -51.11 53.95 23.49
N GLY A 146 -51.06 54.36 22.21
CA GLY A 146 -52.24 55.02 21.63
C GLY A 146 -52.22 56.23 20.69
N ILE A 147 -51.10 56.69 20.14
CA ILE A 147 -51.12 57.76 19.10
C ILE A 147 -50.22 57.37 17.92
N ILE A 148 -50.79 57.28 16.71
CA ILE A 148 -50.07 57.01 15.47
C ILE A 148 -49.55 58.33 14.88
N LEU A 149 -48.25 58.59 14.94
CA LEU A 149 -47.61 59.71 14.22
C LEU A 149 -47.21 59.28 12.79
N PRO A 150 -47.29 60.16 11.78
CA PRO A 150 -46.85 59.86 10.41
C PRO A 150 -45.43 59.30 10.35
N ILE A 151 -44.51 59.88 11.13
CA ILE A 151 -43.12 59.42 11.22
C ILE A 151 -42.99 57.99 11.77
N ASN A 152 -43.90 57.57 12.66
CA ASN A 152 -43.90 56.20 13.20
C ASN A 152 -44.32 55.21 12.10
N ILE A 153 -45.30 55.56 11.27
CA ILE A 153 -45.70 54.75 10.11
C ILE A 153 -44.54 54.65 9.11
N VAL A 154 -43.88 55.77 8.81
CA VAL A 154 -42.72 55.80 7.90
C VAL A 154 -41.59 54.91 8.44
N ASN A 155 -41.31 54.94 9.74
CA ASN A 155 -40.28 54.10 10.35
C ASN A 155 -40.67 52.61 10.38
N GLU A 156 -41.92 52.29 10.72
CA GLU A 156 -42.44 50.92 10.76
C GLU A 156 -42.52 50.27 9.37
N GLN A 157 -42.86 51.06 8.34
CA GLN A 157 -43.04 50.59 6.95
C GLN A 157 -41.94 51.14 6.02
N ARG A 158 -40.78 51.50 6.57
CA ARG A 158 -39.67 52.14 5.83
C ARG A 158 -39.28 51.35 4.59
N GLU A 159 -39.17 50.04 4.74
CA GLU A 159 -38.76 49.11 3.68
C GLU A 159 -39.77 49.02 2.52
N LYS A 160 -41.04 49.40 2.75
CA LYS A 160 -42.08 49.39 1.71
C LYS A 160 -42.28 50.76 1.08
N ILE A 161 -42.30 51.81 1.90
CA ILE A 161 -42.61 53.17 1.45
C ILE A 161 -41.42 53.80 0.72
N ILE A 162 -40.22 53.74 1.31
CA ILE A 162 -39.05 54.46 0.79
C ILE A 162 -38.65 53.98 -0.60
N PRO A 163 -38.57 52.67 -0.91
CA PRO A 163 -38.20 52.23 -2.26
C PRO A 163 -39.19 52.68 -3.33
N VAL A 164 -40.49 52.76 -3.03
CA VAL A 164 -41.50 53.23 -3.99
C VAL A 164 -41.35 54.73 -4.24
N ILE A 165 -41.19 55.55 -3.18
CA ILE A 165 -40.96 56.99 -3.36
C ILE A 165 -39.66 57.23 -4.13
N ARG A 166 -38.58 56.53 -3.76
CA ARG A 166 -37.29 56.61 -4.44
C ARG A 166 -37.43 56.23 -5.92
N GLY A 167 -38.09 55.11 -6.20
CA GLY A 167 -38.36 54.64 -7.56
C GLY A 167 -39.17 55.65 -8.36
N SER A 168 -40.26 56.16 -7.80
CA SER A 168 -41.13 57.13 -8.48
C SER A 168 -40.40 58.44 -8.78
N LEU A 169 -39.68 59.02 -7.80
CA LEU A 169 -38.93 60.26 -8.02
C LEU A 169 -37.80 60.07 -9.04
N ALA A 170 -37.14 58.91 -9.05
CA ALA A 170 -36.07 58.61 -10.01
C ALA A 170 -36.54 58.56 -11.48
N HIS A 171 -37.83 58.28 -11.72
CA HIS A 171 -38.40 58.28 -13.07
C HIS A 171 -38.68 59.70 -13.60
N HIS A 172 -38.66 60.72 -12.74
CA HIS A 172 -38.92 62.10 -13.13
C HIS A 172 -37.59 62.88 -13.21
N GLU A 173 -37.22 63.31 -14.43
CA GLU A 173 -35.95 64.02 -14.70
C GLU A 173 -35.78 65.34 -13.93
N GLU A 174 -36.89 65.85 -13.39
CA GLU A 174 -37.01 67.08 -12.61
C GLU A 174 -36.31 66.94 -11.25
N PHE A 175 -36.19 65.71 -10.75
CA PHE A 175 -35.58 65.39 -9.48
C PHE A 175 -34.20 64.75 -9.66
N VAL A 176 -33.28 65.16 -8.80
CA VAL A 176 -31.94 64.57 -8.69
C VAL A 176 -31.75 64.09 -7.26
N ASN A 177 -30.95 63.03 -7.11
CA ASN A 177 -30.66 62.47 -5.80
C ASN A 177 -29.18 62.26 -5.56
N VAL A 178 -28.80 62.44 -4.30
CA VAL A 178 -27.52 62.01 -3.73
C VAL A 178 -27.89 61.16 -2.50
N ASP A 179 -27.62 59.86 -2.56
CA ASP A 179 -28.16 58.86 -1.63
C ASP A 179 -29.69 58.97 -1.46
N ASP A 180 -30.13 59.21 -0.22
CA ASP A 180 -31.51 59.38 0.23
C ASP A 180 -31.94 60.86 0.27
N THR A 181 -31.08 61.77 -0.18
CA THR A 181 -31.39 63.19 -0.26
C THR A 181 -31.82 63.56 -1.67
N TRP A 182 -32.92 64.28 -1.79
CA TRP A 182 -33.55 64.67 -3.06
C TRP A 182 -33.58 66.19 -3.22
N PHE A 183 -33.38 66.64 -4.46
CA PHE A 183 -33.44 68.05 -4.81
C PHE A 183 -33.99 68.24 -6.23
N ILE A 184 -34.38 69.47 -6.56
CA ILE A 184 -34.91 69.80 -7.90
C ILE A 184 -33.76 70.19 -8.82
N ARG A 185 -33.67 69.54 -9.98
CA ARG A 185 -32.61 69.74 -10.96
C ARG A 185 -32.51 71.19 -11.42
N SER A 186 -33.63 71.85 -11.68
CA SER A 186 -33.68 73.25 -12.14
C SER A 186 -33.20 74.26 -11.09
N LEU A 187 -33.07 73.84 -9.83
CA LEU A 187 -32.57 74.66 -8.72
C LEU A 187 -31.10 74.36 -8.36
N LEU A 188 -30.46 73.38 -9.02
CA LEU A 188 -29.06 73.06 -8.76
C LEU A 188 -28.12 74.19 -9.20
N PRO A 189 -27.22 74.66 -8.33
CA PRO A 189 -26.11 75.50 -8.75
C PRO A 189 -25.22 74.79 -9.77
N GLU A 190 -24.79 75.48 -10.81
CA GLU A 190 -23.87 74.93 -11.81
C GLU A 190 -22.45 74.80 -11.25
N ILE A 191 -21.82 73.65 -11.45
CA ILE A 191 -20.41 73.39 -11.11
C ILE A 191 -19.66 73.16 -12.41
N ARG A 192 -18.61 73.95 -12.62
CA ARG A 192 -17.90 73.98 -13.89
C ARG A 192 -16.91 72.81 -13.99
N PRO A 193 -16.62 72.29 -15.19
CA PRO A 193 -15.66 71.18 -15.36
C PRO A 193 -14.26 71.47 -14.79
N ASP A 194 -13.79 72.73 -14.85
CA ASP A 194 -12.51 73.14 -14.26
C ASP A 194 -12.52 73.04 -12.73
N GLU A 195 -13.67 73.26 -12.07
CA GLU A 195 -13.81 73.09 -10.62
C GLU A 195 -13.76 71.62 -10.22
N LEU A 196 -14.27 70.71 -11.07
CA LEU A 196 -14.15 69.27 -10.86
C LEU A 196 -12.71 68.77 -11.04
N GLU A 197 -11.98 69.30 -12.01
CA GLU A 197 -10.56 68.98 -12.20
C GLU A 197 -9.72 69.46 -11.00
N LEU A 198 -10.01 70.65 -10.47
CA LEU A 198 -9.37 71.13 -9.24
C LEU A 198 -9.70 70.24 -8.03
N CYS A 199 -10.92 69.70 -7.94
CA CYS A 199 -11.27 68.73 -6.88
C CYS A 199 -10.46 67.42 -7.03
N HIS A 200 -10.29 66.94 -8.26
CA HIS A 200 -9.49 65.76 -8.56
C HIS A 200 -8.04 65.97 -8.12
N ASP A 201 -7.41 67.06 -8.54
CA ASP A 201 -6.03 67.36 -8.18
C ASP A 201 -5.85 67.55 -6.67
N CYS A 202 -6.81 68.21 -6.02
CA CYS A 202 -6.79 68.38 -4.56
C CYS A 202 -6.82 67.05 -3.81
N ILE A 203 -7.67 66.09 -4.23
CA ILE A 203 -7.71 64.75 -3.63
C ILE A 203 -6.39 64.00 -3.89
N LYS A 204 -5.85 64.12 -5.10
CA LYS A 204 -4.61 63.44 -5.52
C LYS A 204 -3.42 63.89 -4.69
N GLU A 205 -3.27 65.20 -4.49
CA GLU A 205 -2.18 65.80 -3.70
C GLU A 205 -2.29 65.46 -2.21
N ASN A 206 -3.50 65.36 -1.67
CA ASN A 206 -3.71 64.98 -0.27
C ASN A 206 -3.52 63.48 0.00
N GLY A 207 -3.59 62.63 -1.03
CA GLY A 207 -3.39 61.19 -0.95
C GLY A 207 -4.44 60.41 -0.15
N LYS A 208 -5.52 61.08 0.29
CA LYS A 208 -6.61 60.54 1.13
C LYS A 208 -7.97 61.07 0.66
N PRO A 209 -9.07 60.36 0.96
CA PRO A 209 -10.41 60.84 0.67
C PRO A 209 -10.71 62.18 1.37
N LEU A 210 -11.34 63.11 0.66
CA LEU A 210 -11.68 64.46 1.17
C LEU A 210 -13.19 64.64 1.28
N SER A 211 -13.65 65.37 2.30
CA SER A 211 -15.08 65.64 2.49
C SER A 211 -15.61 66.64 1.47
N SER A 212 -16.89 66.54 1.16
CA SER A 212 -17.55 67.45 0.23
C SER A 212 -17.54 68.89 0.76
N GLU A 213 -17.66 69.06 2.07
CA GLU A 213 -17.56 70.35 2.77
C GLU A 213 -16.17 70.97 2.59
N PHE A 214 -15.11 70.15 2.69
CA PHE A 214 -13.74 70.61 2.46
C PHE A 214 -13.57 71.06 1.00
N LEU A 215 -14.02 70.26 0.04
CA LEU A 215 -13.93 70.60 -1.39
C LEU A 215 -14.76 71.85 -1.74
N THR A 216 -15.98 71.98 -1.22
CA THR A 216 -16.81 73.18 -1.42
C THR A 216 -16.15 74.44 -0.84
N ARG A 217 -15.50 74.34 0.33
CA ARG A 217 -14.87 75.49 0.98
C ARG A 217 -13.52 75.87 0.36
N GLU A 218 -12.62 74.90 0.16
CA GLU A 218 -11.24 75.16 -0.25
C GLU A 218 -11.09 75.26 -1.78
N VAL A 219 -11.86 74.47 -2.54
CA VAL A 219 -11.75 74.42 -4.00
C VAL A 219 -12.76 75.35 -4.67
N ILE A 220 -14.04 75.22 -4.34
CA ILE A 220 -15.14 75.99 -4.96
C ILE A 220 -15.29 77.39 -4.32
N LYS A 221 -14.76 77.58 -3.10
CA LYS A 221 -14.74 78.86 -2.37
C LYS A 221 -16.12 79.39 -1.99
N ILE A 222 -17.04 78.50 -1.60
CA ILE A 222 -18.36 78.89 -1.06
C ILE A 222 -18.31 78.86 0.48
N ALA A 223 -18.76 79.95 1.10
CA ALA A 223 -18.80 80.09 2.56
C ALA A 223 -19.97 79.30 3.18
N PRO A 224 -19.79 78.62 4.33
CA PRO A 224 -20.84 77.89 5.05
C PRO A 224 -22.06 78.74 5.44
N GLU A 225 -21.88 80.06 5.63
CA GLU A 225 -22.95 80.99 6.03
C GLU A 225 -23.86 81.42 4.87
N SER A 226 -23.56 81.00 3.64
CA SER A 226 -24.36 81.32 2.46
C SER A 226 -25.72 80.60 2.50
N GLU A 227 -26.80 81.31 2.19
CA GLU A 227 -28.15 80.73 2.05
C GLU A 227 -28.20 79.60 1.01
N LYS A 228 -27.25 79.58 0.05
CA LYS A 228 -27.15 78.57 -1.00
C LYS A 228 -26.15 77.45 -0.68
N TYR A 229 -25.49 77.47 0.48
CA TYR A 229 -24.42 76.52 0.80
C TYR A 229 -24.87 75.06 0.67
N GLU A 230 -26.03 74.72 1.23
CA GLU A 230 -26.59 73.36 1.15
C GLU A 230 -26.91 72.93 -0.29
N ALA A 231 -27.36 73.86 -1.14
CA ALA A 231 -27.61 73.58 -2.55
C ALA A 231 -26.30 73.35 -3.34
N PHE A 232 -25.24 74.12 -3.04
CA PHE A 232 -23.91 73.92 -3.64
C PHE A 232 -23.27 72.61 -3.19
N LEU A 233 -23.35 72.28 -1.90
CA LEU A 233 -22.85 71.03 -1.36
C LEU A 233 -23.53 69.82 -2.00
N PHE A 234 -24.86 69.90 -2.20
CA PHE A 234 -25.61 68.87 -2.90
C PHE A 234 -25.23 68.79 -4.39
N SER A 235 -25.09 69.93 -5.07
CA SER A 235 -24.66 69.97 -6.47
C SER A 235 -23.26 69.36 -6.65
N LEU A 236 -22.32 69.64 -5.74
CA LEU A 236 -20.97 69.08 -5.79
C LEU A 236 -21.01 67.57 -5.64
N ASN A 237 -21.74 67.09 -4.65
CA ASN A 237 -21.93 65.65 -4.48
C ASN A 237 -22.55 65.00 -5.71
N TYR A 238 -23.55 65.63 -6.32
CA TYR A 238 -24.19 65.14 -7.53
C TYR A 238 -23.20 65.08 -8.71
N CYS A 239 -22.43 66.15 -8.95
CA CYS A 239 -21.43 66.20 -10.00
C CYS A 239 -20.30 65.19 -9.81
N LEU A 240 -19.79 65.02 -8.58
CA LEU A 240 -18.78 64.01 -8.26
C LEU A 240 -19.33 62.59 -8.42
N GLN A 241 -20.58 62.35 -8.02
CA GLN A 241 -21.25 61.05 -8.21
C GLN A 241 -21.42 60.68 -9.68
N CYS A 242 -21.72 61.67 -10.52
CA CYS A 242 -21.87 61.47 -11.97
C CYS A 242 -20.53 61.34 -12.70
N ASN A 243 -19.42 61.77 -12.11
CA ASN A 243 -18.09 61.69 -12.71
C ASN A 243 -17.37 60.40 -12.32
N GLY A 244 -17.16 59.51 -13.29
CA GLY A 244 -16.56 58.18 -13.07
C GLY A 244 -15.11 58.16 -12.57
N SER A 245 -14.46 59.31 -12.46
CA SER A 245 -13.10 59.46 -11.91
C SER A 245 -13.10 59.49 -10.38
N PHE A 246 -14.24 59.75 -9.74
CA PHE A 246 -14.37 59.82 -8.30
C PHE A 246 -15.07 58.59 -7.74
N ILE A 247 -14.71 58.22 -6.51
CA ILE A 247 -15.33 57.16 -5.74
C ILE A 247 -15.81 57.76 -4.44
N LYS A 248 -17.07 57.50 -4.12
CA LYS A 248 -17.65 57.87 -2.83
C LYS A 248 -17.13 56.93 -1.75
N CYS A 249 -16.44 57.50 -0.77
CA CYS A 249 -15.96 56.81 0.43
C CYS A 249 -16.85 57.20 1.62
N LYS A 250 -17.33 56.19 2.36
CA LYS A 250 -18.10 56.40 3.58
C LYS A 250 -17.27 56.00 4.80
N ILE A 251 -16.27 56.81 5.13
CA ILE A 251 -15.37 56.57 6.28
C ILE A 251 -16.01 57.09 7.59
N THR A 252 -16.84 58.14 7.50
CA THR A 252 -17.57 58.76 8.62
C THR A 252 -19.05 58.95 8.29
N GLU A 253 -19.82 59.64 9.15
CA GLU A 253 -21.19 60.08 8.84
C GLU A 253 -21.26 61.11 7.69
N GLU A 254 -20.12 61.63 7.23
CA GLU A 254 -19.99 62.61 6.16
C GLU A 254 -19.59 61.94 4.83
N ILE A 255 -20.02 62.54 3.70
CA ILE A 255 -19.66 62.05 2.36
C ILE A 255 -18.23 62.49 2.02
N GLN A 256 -17.34 61.52 1.85
CA GLN A 256 -15.98 61.74 1.36
C GLN A 256 -15.80 61.20 -0.05
N TRP A 257 -14.87 61.79 -0.79
CA TRP A 257 -14.56 61.45 -2.17
C TRP A 257 -13.07 61.13 -2.31
N ASP A 258 -12.78 60.00 -2.95
CA ASP A 258 -11.44 59.62 -3.40
C ASP A 258 -11.40 59.54 -4.93
N ILE A 259 -10.22 59.46 -5.51
CA ILE A 259 -10.04 59.22 -6.93
C ILE A 259 -10.03 57.71 -7.18
N ARG A 260 -10.66 57.29 -8.28
CA ARG A 260 -10.60 55.91 -8.75
C ARG A 260 -9.16 55.56 -9.13
N ARG A 261 -8.44 54.90 -8.23
CA ARG A 261 -7.12 54.30 -8.49
C ARG A 261 -7.31 53.04 -9.36
N PRO A 262 -6.38 52.72 -10.27
CA PRO A 262 -6.40 51.45 -10.98
C PRO A 262 -6.31 50.32 -9.96
N VAL A 263 -7.32 49.45 -9.94
CA VAL A 263 -7.28 48.23 -9.13
C VAL A 263 -6.42 47.23 -9.89
N PRO A 264 -5.28 46.78 -9.35
CA PRO A 264 -4.46 45.81 -10.03
C PRO A 264 -5.24 44.50 -10.21
N PRO A 265 -4.95 43.72 -11.27
CA PRO A 265 -5.58 42.42 -11.42
C PRO A 265 -5.29 41.55 -10.19
N LYS A 266 -6.30 40.83 -9.68
CA LYS A 266 -6.16 39.99 -8.48
C LYS A 266 -4.98 39.02 -8.55
N THR A 267 -4.73 38.47 -9.74
CA THR A 267 -3.55 37.66 -10.00
C THR A 267 -2.87 38.11 -11.28
N ILE A 268 -1.56 38.34 -11.18
CA ILE A 268 -0.68 38.68 -12.28
C ILE A 268 0.12 37.43 -12.65
N GLN A 269 0.09 37.05 -13.91
CA GLN A 269 0.87 35.92 -14.40
C GLN A 269 2.13 36.42 -15.10
N ASN A 270 3.27 35.80 -14.81
CA ASN A 270 4.55 36.10 -15.43
C ASN A 270 5.19 34.82 -15.94
N THR A 271 5.61 34.79 -17.21
CA THR A 271 6.32 33.65 -17.80
C THR A 271 7.81 33.93 -17.75
N LEU A 272 8.56 33.04 -17.09
CA LEU A 272 9.98 33.24 -16.84
C LEU A 272 10.79 32.99 -18.12
N SER A 273 11.60 33.95 -18.52
CA SER A 273 12.55 33.79 -19.63
C SER A 273 13.82 33.07 -19.15
N GLN A 274 14.67 32.65 -20.11
CA GLN A 274 15.97 32.07 -19.77
C GLN A 274 16.87 33.05 -19.01
N GLU A 275 16.80 34.34 -19.36
CA GLU A 275 17.52 35.41 -18.67
C GLU A 275 16.98 35.64 -17.26
N ALA A 276 15.66 35.61 -17.09
CA ALA A 276 14.98 35.75 -15.80
C ALA A 276 15.45 34.67 -14.81
N ILE A 277 15.49 33.40 -15.24
CA ILE A 277 16.00 32.30 -14.42
C ILE A 277 17.49 32.47 -14.10
N LYS A 278 18.30 32.80 -15.10
CA LYS A 278 19.76 32.91 -14.94
C LYS A 278 20.16 34.02 -13.96
N TRP A 279 19.48 35.17 -14.03
CA TRP A 279 19.83 36.38 -13.30
C TRP A 279 18.94 36.66 -12.08
N GLY A 280 17.82 35.96 -11.93
CA GLY A 280 16.91 36.14 -10.80
C GLY A 280 16.10 37.43 -10.88
N PHE A 281 15.36 37.62 -11.97
CA PHE A 281 14.44 38.74 -12.10
C PHE A 281 13.06 38.34 -12.62
N ILE A 282 12.06 39.17 -12.32
CA ILE A 282 10.68 39.09 -12.79
C ILE A 282 10.42 40.32 -13.67
N LYS A 283 10.02 40.11 -14.92
CA LYS A 283 9.71 41.24 -15.82
C LYS A 283 8.48 42.01 -15.34
N ILE A 284 8.54 43.34 -15.28
CA ILE A 284 7.37 44.17 -14.93
C ILE A 284 6.41 44.21 -16.12
N THR A 285 5.34 43.41 -16.03
CA THR A 285 4.20 43.48 -16.96
C THR A 285 3.28 44.63 -16.58
N LYS A 286 2.32 44.99 -17.46
CA LYS A 286 1.33 46.04 -17.15
C LYS A 286 0.62 45.80 -15.82
N GLY A 287 0.13 44.58 -15.58
CA GLY A 287 -0.54 44.24 -14.33
C GLY A 287 0.38 44.32 -13.10
N LEU A 288 1.67 44.00 -13.27
CA LEU A 288 2.65 44.16 -12.19
C LEU A 288 2.97 45.63 -11.92
N ARG A 289 2.97 46.48 -12.96
CA ARG A 289 3.09 47.93 -12.82
C ARG A 289 1.88 48.52 -12.08
N ASP A 290 0.66 48.13 -12.46
CA ASP A 290 -0.56 48.53 -11.77
C ASP A 290 -0.51 48.14 -10.27
N LEU A 291 0.07 46.97 -9.94
CA LEU A 291 0.26 46.54 -8.55
C LEU A 291 1.31 47.35 -7.79
N ILE A 292 2.45 47.64 -8.43
CA ILE A 292 3.51 48.47 -7.86
C ILE A 292 2.95 49.86 -7.52
N ASP A 293 2.16 50.44 -8.44
CA ASP A 293 1.53 51.74 -8.25
C ASP A 293 0.44 51.69 -7.16
N TYR A 294 -0.39 50.65 -7.15
CA TYR A 294 -1.44 50.44 -6.14
C TYR A 294 -0.88 50.34 -4.72
N CYS A 295 0.23 49.61 -4.55
CA CYS A 295 0.89 49.43 -3.25
C CYS A 295 1.88 50.55 -2.90
N ASN A 296 2.11 51.49 -3.82
CA ASN A 296 3.07 52.60 -3.68
C ASN A 296 4.51 52.12 -3.39
N PHE A 297 4.95 51.03 -4.04
CA PHE A 297 6.34 50.56 -3.92
C PHE A 297 7.28 51.44 -4.76
N SER A 298 8.26 52.09 -4.12
CA SER A 298 9.13 53.05 -4.81
C SER A 298 10.47 52.47 -5.28
N LYS A 299 11.05 51.51 -4.55
CA LYS A 299 12.38 50.92 -4.85
C LYS A 299 12.52 49.47 -4.45
N GLU A 300 11.82 49.04 -3.41
CA GLU A 300 11.91 47.71 -2.83
C GLU A 300 10.51 47.10 -2.75
N ILE A 301 10.45 45.79 -2.93
CA ILE A 301 9.23 45.00 -2.81
C ILE A 301 9.58 43.71 -2.08
N THR A 302 8.69 43.29 -1.18
CA THR A 302 8.83 42.02 -0.47
C THR A 302 7.62 41.17 -0.79
N PHE A 303 7.86 39.99 -1.37
CA PHE A 303 6.80 39.03 -1.64
C PHE A 303 6.65 38.06 -0.49
N LYS A 304 5.42 37.63 -0.19
CA LYS A 304 5.18 36.41 0.60
C LYS A 304 5.12 35.22 -0.33
N ALA A 305 5.93 34.18 -0.15
CA ALA A 305 5.92 33.03 -1.04
C ALA A 305 5.13 31.84 -0.48
N TYR A 306 5.62 31.24 0.60
CA TYR A 306 4.98 30.10 1.28
C TYR A 306 4.94 30.33 2.79
N GLY A 307 3.73 30.44 3.35
CA GLY A 307 3.56 30.80 4.77
C GLY A 307 4.12 32.20 5.05
N GLU A 308 5.04 32.29 6.02
CA GLU A 308 5.75 33.54 6.37
C GLU A 308 7.10 33.69 5.65
N TYR A 309 7.39 32.88 4.63
CA TYR A 309 8.61 33.07 3.84
C TYR A 309 8.51 34.33 2.99
N GLU A 310 9.44 35.25 3.22
CA GLU A 310 9.52 36.53 2.53
C GLU A 310 10.65 36.49 1.49
N VAL A 311 10.37 37.00 0.30
CA VAL A 311 11.33 37.14 -0.80
C VAL A 311 11.51 38.62 -1.06
N HIS A 312 12.65 39.15 -0.65
CA HIS A 312 13.03 40.55 -0.83
C HIS A 312 13.61 40.79 -2.23
N ALA A 313 13.13 41.85 -2.88
CA ALA A 313 13.54 42.22 -4.22
C ALA A 313 13.56 43.75 -4.43
N TYR A 314 14.24 44.18 -5.47
CA TYR A 314 14.41 45.57 -5.86
C TYR A 314 13.70 45.84 -7.19
N ILE A 315 13.11 47.02 -7.32
CA ILE A 315 12.39 47.46 -8.52
C ILE A 315 13.34 48.31 -9.36
N ASP A 316 13.61 47.86 -10.59
CA ASP A 316 14.30 48.63 -11.62
C ASP A 316 13.28 49.11 -12.66
N ASN A 317 12.83 50.35 -12.50
CA ASN A 317 11.89 50.98 -13.43
C ASN A 317 12.52 51.26 -14.81
N GLY A 318 13.85 51.35 -14.91
CA GLY A 318 14.54 51.62 -16.18
C GLY A 318 14.63 50.37 -17.07
N ALA A 319 14.82 49.21 -16.44
CA ALA A 319 14.87 47.92 -17.13
C ALA A 319 13.54 47.13 -17.10
N ASP A 320 12.48 47.71 -16.55
CA ASP A 320 11.18 47.06 -16.35
C ASP A 320 11.31 45.67 -15.69
N GLN A 321 12.04 45.58 -14.58
CA GLN A 321 12.27 44.31 -13.88
C GLN A 321 12.28 44.46 -12.35
N ILE A 322 11.86 43.40 -11.67
CA ILE A 322 12.03 43.21 -10.23
C ILE A 322 13.12 42.16 -10.05
N TYR A 323 14.20 42.45 -9.34
CA TYR A 323 15.37 41.58 -9.27
C TYR A 323 15.89 41.43 -7.83
N GLY A 324 16.60 40.34 -7.56
CA GLY A 324 17.22 40.13 -6.25
C GLY A 324 17.81 38.75 -6.11
N ASN A 325 18.80 38.60 -5.22
CA ASN A 325 19.40 37.29 -4.94
C ASN A 325 18.37 36.31 -4.38
N GLU A 326 17.41 36.78 -3.59
CA GLU A 326 16.34 35.95 -3.03
C GLU A 326 15.32 35.52 -4.09
N ILE A 327 15.07 36.33 -5.12
CA ILE A 327 14.26 35.92 -6.28
C ILE A 327 14.95 34.78 -7.02
N LYS A 328 16.27 34.93 -7.25
CA LYS A 328 17.07 33.87 -7.88
C LYS A 328 17.03 32.57 -7.08
N GLN A 329 17.28 32.68 -5.77
CA GLN A 329 17.26 31.55 -4.87
C GLN A 329 15.87 30.89 -4.85
N TRP A 330 14.80 31.68 -4.81
CA TRP A 330 13.44 31.18 -4.86
C TRP A 330 13.10 30.47 -6.18
N PHE A 331 13.64 30.93 -7.32
CA PHE A 331 13.53 30.20 -8.60
C PHE A 331 14.24 28.85 -8.55
N GLU A 332 15.47 28.82 -8.01
CA GLU A 332 16.28 27.61 -7.86
C GLU A 332 15.60 26.61 -6.90
N GLU A 333 15.09 27.09 -5.76
CA GLU A 333 14.35 26.31 -4.76
C GLU A 333 13.10 25.65 -5.34
N ASN A 334 12.36 26.38 -6.19
CA ASN A 334 11.16 25.86 -6.86
C ASN A 334 11.46 25.15 -8.18
N GLN A 335 12.73 24.94 -8.51
CA GLN A 335 13.19 24.25 -9.73
C GLN A 335 12.58 24.85 -11.01
N LEU A 336 12.37 26.16 -11.03
CA LEU A 336 11.74 26.84 -12.15
C LEU A 336 12.65 26.82 -13.37
N LYS A 337 12.04 26.56 -14.52
CA LYS A 337 12.68 26.48 -15.83
C LYS A 337 12.20 27.62 -16.72
N PRO A 338 12.97 27.96 -17.77
CA PRO A 338 12.50 28.89 -18.78
C PRO A 338 11.19 28.39 -19.40
N GLY A 339 10.17 29.26 -19.43
CA GLY A 339 8.80 28.92 -19.83
C GLY A 339 7.84 28.64 -18.66
N ASP A 340 8.36 28.39 -17.45
CA ASP A 340 7.50 28.23 -16.28
C ASP A 340 6.81 29.56 -15.93
N MET A 341 5.62 29.43 -15.37
CA MET A 341 4.78 30.57 -15.04
C MET A 341 4.70 30.73 -13.53
N ILE A 342 4.94 31.95 -13.08
CA ILE A 342 4.73 32.41 -11.70
C ILE A 342 3.51 33.31 -11.64
N HIS A 343 2.90 33.37 -10.48
CA HIS A 343 1.72 34.15 -10.18
C HIS A 343 2.03 35.08 -9.01
N ILE A 344 1.61 36.33 -9.14
CA ILE A 344 1.71 37.35 -8.10
C ILE A 344 0.30 37.79 -7.77
N ASN A 345 -0.17 37.51 -6.56
CA ASN A 345 -1.47 38.00 -6.11
C ASN A 345 -1.34 39.41 -5.54
N SER A 346 -2.28 40.25 -5.96
CA SER A 346 -2.48 41.58 -5.40
C SER A 346 -3.01 41.45 -3.98
N PRO A 347 -2.50 42.23 -3.02
CA PRO A 347 -3.07 42.27 -1.69
C PRO A 347 -4.50 42.84 -1.72
N ASP A 348 -5.33 42.45 -0.76
CA ASP A 348 -6.70 42.97 -0.63
C ASP A 348 -6.70 44.41 -0.09
N THR A 349 -5.67 44.79 0.69
CA THR A 349 -5.50 46.14 1.23
C THR A 349 -4.17 46.76 0.82
N PRO A 350 -4.13 48.07 0.48
CA PRO A 350 -2.87 48.78 0.24
C PRO A 350 -1.99 48.75 1.50
N GLY A 351 -0.77 48.22 1.37
CA GLY A 351 0.20 48.10 2.46
C GLY A 351 0.52 46.66 2.87
N GLU A 352 -0.30 45.68 2.48
CA GLU A 352 0.05 44.27 2.61
C GLU A 352 1.06 43.83 1.52
N LYS A 353 1.78 42.74 1.81
CA LYS A 353 2.80 42.18 0.91
C LYS A 353 2.13 41.32 -0.18
N PRO A 354 2.47 41.51 -1.47
CA PRO A 354 1.96 40.65 -2.54
C PRO A 354 2.44 39.21 -2.37
N ILE A 355 1.63 38.24 -2.81
CA ILE A 355 1.95 36.81 -2.66
C ILE A 355 2.56 36.29 -3.96
N LEU A 356 3.75 35.69 -3.92
CA LEU A 356 4.49 35.13 -5.05
C LEU A 356 4.47 33.59 -5.02
N TYR A 357 3.94 32.96 -6.05
CA TYR A 357 3.82 31.51 -6.07
C TYR A 357 3.90 30.95 -7.48
N THR A 358 4.16 29.66 -7.60
CA THR A 358 4.30 28.96 -8.88
C THR A 358 2.94 28.50 -9.41
N THR A 359 2.86 28.16 -10.69
CA THR A 359 1.62 27.59 -11.27
C THR A 359 1.21 26.30 -10.57
N PHE A 360 2.16 25.48 -10.12
CA PHE A 360 1.87 24.27 -9.35
C PHE A 360 1.15 24.58 -8.04
N GLN A 361 1.65 25.58 -7.29
CA GLN A 361 1.00 26.03 -6.04
C GLN A 361 -0.38 26.64 -6.29
N LYS A 362 -0.55 27.38 -7.39
CA LYS A 362 -1.86 27.97 -7.76
C LYS A 362 -2.93 26.93 -8.01
N ILE A 363 -2.57 25.85 -8.72
CA ILE A 363 -3.49 24.76 -9.02
C ILE A 363 -3.95 24.09 -7.71
N HIS A 364 -3.07 24.00 -6.72
CA HIS A 364 -3.40 23.46 -5.41
C HIS A 364 -4.23 24.39 -4.52
N GLU A 365 -4.12 25.72 -4.65
CA GLU A 365 -5.02 26.69 -3.99
C GLU A 365 -6.45 26.68 -4.58
N ALA A 366 -6.59 26.43 -5.88
CA ALA A 366 -7.88 26.52 -6.57
C ALA A 366 -8.80 25.30 -6.32
N SER A 367 -8.32 24.21 -5.72
CA SER A 367 -9.10 23.00 -5.44
C SER A 367 -8.61 22.11 -4.26
N PRO A 368 -8.45 22.63 -3.03
CA PRO A 368 -8.40 21.79 -1.85
C PRO A 368 -9.76 21.79 -1.13
N THR A 369 -10.12 20.66 -0.51
CA THR A 369 -11.14 20.73 0.54
C THR A 369 -10.55 21.56 1.70
N ARG A 370 -11.39 22.25 2.50
CA ARG A 370 -10.94 23.07 3.66
C ARG A 370 -9.98 22.36 4.63
N LYS A 371 -9.90 21.03 4.57
CA LYS A 371 -9.00 20.19 5.35
C LYS A 371 -7.60 20.11 4.74
N ASP A 372 -7.51 19.94 3.43
CA ASP A 372 -6.23 19.84 2.70
C ASP A 372 -5.44 21.15 2.75
N GLU A 373 -6.14 22.29 2.79
CA GLU A 373 -5.53 23.62 2.92
C GLU A 373 -4.85 23.80 4.29
N LYS A 374 -5.51 23.39 5.39
CA LYS A 374 -4.92 23.44 6.73
C LYS A 374 -3.71 22.53 6.85
N ASP A 375 -3.78 21.32 6.29
CA ASP A 375 -2.68 20.37 6.33
C ASP A 375 -1.50 20.84 5.46
N HIS A 376 -1.76 21.48 4.31
CA HIS A 376 -0.71 22.05 3.46
C HIS A 376 -0.01 23.24 4.13
N ILE A 377 -0.76 24.18 4.73
CA ILE A 377 -0.20 25.31 5.48
C ILE A 377 0.65 24.78 6.65
N ARG A 378 0.12 23.81 7.41
CA ARG A 378 0.84 23.18 8.52
C ARG A 378 2.12 22.52 8.05
N ASN A 379 2.09 21.74 6.97
CA ASN A 379 3.27 21.07 6.42
C ASN A 379 4.31 22.05 5.86
N SER A 380 3.87 23.17 5.27
CA SER A 380 4.77 24.23 4.80
C SER A 380 5.48 24.91 5.98
N ASN A 381 4.74 25.24 7.05
CA ASN A 381 5.31 25.82 8.27
C ASN A 381 6.29 24.86 8.94
N LEU A 382 5.95 23.57 9.00
CA LEU A 382 6.84 22.53 9.52
C LEU A 382 8.11 22.39 8.67
N ARG A 383 7.98 22.34 7.34
CA ARG A 383 9.12 22.32 6.42
C ARG A 383 10.06 23.50 6.65
N HIS A 384 9.52 24.70 6.82
CA HIS A 384 10.31 25.89 7.10
C HIS A 384 10.97 25.84 8.48
N GLY A 385 10.24 25.36 9.50
CA GLY A 385 10.79 25.13 10.84
C GLY A 385 11.97 24.16 10.82
N ILE A 386 11.86 23.04 10.08
CA ILE A 386 12.94 22.07 9.90
C ILE A 386 14.14 22.71 9.18
N TYR A 387 13.89 23.45 8.10
CA TYR A 387 14.94 24.12 7.34
C TYR A 387 15.72 25.11 8.20
N ASN A 388 15.01 25.99 8.91
CA ASN A 388 15.63 26.97 9.80
C ASN A 388 16.39 26.31 10.94
N LEU A 389 15.83 25.25 11.55
CA LEU A 389 16.49 24.49 12.59
C LEU A 389 17.84 23.95 12.10
N LEU A 390 17.86 23.24 10.97
CA LEU A 390 19.07 22.67 10.40
C LEU A 390 20.06 23.79 10.02
N ARG A 391 19.59 24.87 9.41
CA ARG A 391 20.42 26.02 9.03
C ARG A 391 21.10 26.69 10.23
N VAL A 392 20.35 26.93 11.31
CA VAL A 392 20.85 27.60 12.52
C VAL A 392 21.80 26.69 13.29
N ARG A 393 21.46 25.40 13.41
CA ARG A 393 22.31 24.43 14.11
C ARG A 393 23.57 24.09 13.33
N TYR A 394 23.52 24.09 12.01
CA TYR A 394 24.63 23.71 11.13
C TYR A 394 25.20 22.31 11.43
N HIS A 395 24.31 21.37 11.73
CA HIS A 395 24.63 19.96 11.98
C HIS A 395 23.61 19.06 11.31
N TYR A 396 24.02 17.84 10.96
CA TYR A 396 23.09 16.77 10.63
C TYR A 396 22.35 16.31 11.89
N LEU A 397 21.02 16.25 11.83
CA LEU A 397 20.16 15.91 12.96
C LEU A 397 19.35 14.64 12.70
N HIS A 398 19.17 13.84 13.74
CA HIS A 398 18.26 12.70 13.71
C HIS A 398 16.81 13.18 13.72
N VAL A 399 15.89 12.46 13.07
CA VAL A 399 14.49 12.88 12.94
C VAL A 399 13.78 13.11 14.28
N LYS A 400 14.14 12.34 15.33
CA LYS A 400 13.65 12.58 16.69
C LYS A 400 14.20 13.84 17.34
N GLU A 401 15.45 14.19 17.02
CA GLU A 401 16.04 15.44 17.50
C GLU A 401 15.40 16.64 16.79
N ILE A 402 15.10 16.51 15.49
CA ILE A 402 14.29 17.48 14.74
C ILE A 402 12.92 17.65 15.41
N GLN A 403 12.22 16.55 15.69
CA GLN A 403 10.93 16.58 16.39
C GLN A 403 11.03 17.29 17.74
N ARG A 404 12.04 16.97 18.56
CA ARG A 404 12.25 17.58 19.87
C ARG A 404 12.41 19.10 19.79
N ASN A 405 13.26 19.58 18.88
CA ASN A 405 13.48 21.02 18.70
C ASN A 405 12.26 21.72 18.10
N LEU A 406 11.49 21.05 17.24
CA LEU A 406 10.24 21.61 16.72
C LEU A 406 9.16 21.70 17.80
N LEU A 407 9.07 20.73 18.73
CA LEU A 407 8.14 20.78 19.87
C LEU A 407 8.41 22.00 20.76
N GLU A 408 9.70 22.31 20.98
CA GLU A 408 10.11 23.50 21.76
C GLU A 408 9.75 24.81 21.04
N THR A 409 9.79 24.83 19.70
CA THR A 409 9.58 26.06 18.92
C THR A 409 8.10 26.30 18.57
N LEU A 410 7.35 25.26 18.22
CA LEU A 410 6.02 25.38 17.62
C LEU A 410 4.86 25.18 18.62
N SER A 411 5.14 24.82 19.88
CA SER A 411 4.12 24.52 20.91
C SER A 411 3.06 23.46 20.54
N GLU A 412 3.19 22.82 19.37
CA GLU A 412 2.28 21.80 18.84
C GLU A 412 2.98 20.46 18.72
N GLN A 413 2.27 19.37 19.03
CA GLN A 413 2.78 18.02 18.77
C GLN A 413 2.82 17.71 17.28
N VAL A 414 4.02 17.37 16.79
CA VAL A 414 4.27 16.97 15.41
C VAL A 414 4.62 15.48 15.39
N GLU A 415 3.89 14.69 14.60
CA GLU A 415 4.17 13.27 14.43
C GLU A 415 5.47 13.03 13.68
N LEU A 416 6.24 12.00 14.08
CA LEU A 416 7.49 11.63 13.40
C LEU A 416 7.29 11.29 11.93
N SER A 417 6.18 10.62 11.60
CA SER A 417 5.82 10.27 10.22
C SER A 417 5.62 11.51 9.34
N THR A 418 5.07 12.59 9.90
CA THR A 418 4.91 13.87 9.20
C THR A 418 6.26 14.51 8.91
N ILE A 419 7.18 14.51 9.89
CA ILE A 419 8.53 15.06 9.71
C ILE A 419 9.30 14.24 8.66
N GLN A 420 9.24 12.91 8.73
CA GLN A 420 9.86 12.03 7.73
C GLN A 420 9.28 12.27 6.34
N ALA A 421 7.96 12.40 6.21
CA ALA A 421 7.32 12.71 4.94
C ALA A 421 7.79 14.07 4.40
N ILE A 422 7.87 15.10 5.23
CA ILE A 422 8.36 16.41 4.78
C ILE A 422 9.81 16.33 4.31
N LEU A 423 10.68 15.68 5.09
CA LEU A 423 12.08 15.51 4.74
C LEU A 423 12.27 14.73 3.42
N SER A 424 11.51 13.64 3.23
CA SER A 424 11.61 12.80 2.03
C SER A 424 10.99 13.43 0.78
N HIS A 425 9.89 14.18 0.90
CA HIS A 425 9.23 14.83 -0.23
C HIS A 425 9.94 16.12 -0.67
N ASN A 426 10.85 16.67 0.14
CA ASN A 426 11.58 17.90 -0.16
C ASN A 426 13.08 17.60 -0.32
N ASP A 427 13.40 16.62 -1.16
CA ASP A 427 14.76 16.18 -1.51
C ASP A 427 15.65 17.25 -2.16
N HIS A 428 15.07 18.39 -2.55
CA HIS A 428 15.76 19.58 -3.03
C HIS A 428 16.29 20.45 -1.89
N LEU A 429 15.69 20.37 -0.70
CA LEU A 429 16.12 21.09 0.50
C LEU A 429 16.91 20.21 1.46
N PHE A 430 16.50 18.95 1.60
CA PHE A 430 17.03 18.03 2.59
C PHE A 430 17.77 16.86 1.94
N VAL A 431 18.79 16.35 2.63
CA VAL A 431 19.57 15.19 2.21
C VAL A 431 19.82 14.28 3.41
N HIS A 432 19.78 12.98 3.18
CA HIS A 432 20.20 12.01 4.19
C HIS A 432 21.71 12.03 4.40
N ALA A 433 22.15 11.89 5.65
CA ALA A 433 23.53 11.49 5.90
C ALA A 433 23.74 10.06 5.39
N THR A 434 24.89 9.80 4.75
CA THR A 434 25.17 8.52 4.12
C THR A 434 24.97 7.36 5.10
N ASN A 435 24.31 6.30 4.64
CA ASN A 435 24.00 5.05 5.34
C ASN A 435 22.97 5.09 6.49
N SER A 436 22.54 6.24 7.02
CA SER A 436 21.50 6.27 8.08
C SER A 436 20.13 6.64 7.52
N ARG A 437 19.06 5.98 7.99
CA ARG A 437 17.68 6.33 7.60
C ARG A 437 17.13 7.51 8.40
N GLY A 438 17.70 7.77 9.58
CA GLY A 438 17.17 8.75 10.53
C GLY A 438 17.84 10.11 10.52
N ILE A 439 19.05 10.26 9.96
CA ILE A 439 19.81 11.51 10.02
C ILE A 439 19.64 12.31 8.72
N TRP A 440 19.32 13.60 8.89
CA TRP A 440 19.03 14.53 7.81
C TRP A 440 19.82 15.83 7.98
N GLY A 441 20.17 16.44 6.85
CA GLY A 441 20.80 17.75 6.76
C GLY A 441 20.29 18.53 5.57
N LEU A 442 20.85 19.72 5.34
CA LEU A 442 20.49 20.53 4.17
C LEU A 442 21.27 20.07 2.93
N LYS A 443 20.59 20.04 1.77
CA LYS A 443 21.20 19.67 0.49
C LYS A 443 22.34 20.60 0.07
N ILE A 444 22.28 21.87 0.48
CA ILE A 444 23.35 22.85 0.24
C ILE A 444 24.68 22.48 0.91
N TRP A 445 24.71 21.49 1.81
CA TRP A 445 25.91 21.07 2.53
C TRP A 445 26.75 20.00 1.82
N VAL A 446 26.34 19.51 0.65
CA VAL A 446 26.99 18.37 -0.04
C VAL A 446 28.48 18.60 -0.35
N GLU A 447 28.94 19.84 -0.51
CA GLU A 447 30.36 20.16 -0.76
C GLU A 447 31.22 20.26 0.51
N LYS A 448 30.62 20.63 1.64
CA LYS A 448 31.27 20.75 2.95
C LYS A 448 30.32 20.21 4.00
N LEU A 449 30.39 18.91 4.24
CA LEU A 449 29.53 18.22 5.17
C LEU A 449 29.77 18.76 6.58
N PRO A 450 28.79 19.42 7.22
CA PRO A 450 28.88 19.69 8.64
C PRO A 450 28.90 18.38 9.41
N ASP A 451 29.39 18.46 10.64
CA ASP A 451 29.42 17.31 11.53
C ASP A 451 28.01 16.83 11.89
N ILE A 452 27.91 15.54 12.22
CA ILE A 452 26.70 14.97 12.80
C ILE A 452 26.67 15.36 14.28
N ASP A 453 25.53 15.88 14.74
CA ASP A 453 25.31 16.16 16.15
C ASP A 453 25.48 14.86 16.99
N PRO A 454 26.27 14.88 18.09
CA PRO A 454 26.55 13.66 18.87
C PRO A 454 25.30 12.95 19.40
N VAL A 455 24.28 13.71 19.82
CA VAL A 455 23.01 13.14 20.30
C VAL A 455 22.29 12.41 19.15
N SER A 456 22.23 13.05 17.99
CA SER A 456 21.67 12.50 16.76
C SER A 456 22.39 11.24 16.28
N LEU A 457 23.72 11.22 16.38
CA LEU A 457 24.56 10.07 16.05
C LEU A 457 24.27 8.90 16.98
N GLY A 458 24.18 9.14 18.29
CA GLY A 458 23.82 8.12 19.28
C GLY A 458 22.42 7.54 19.07
N LEU A 459 21.44 8.39 18.72
CA LEU A 459 20.09 7.93 18.37
C LEU A 459 20.09 7.03 17.14
N ALA A 460 20.79 7.44 16.08
CA ALA A 460 20.86 6.66 14.85
C ALA A 460 21.53 5.28 15.08
N ILE A 461 22.62 5.24 15.84
CA ILE A 461 23.33 3.98 16.16
C ILE A 461 22.41 3.01 16.91
N ARG A 462 21.64 3.52 17.89
CA ARG A 462 20.72 2.70 18.70
C ARG A 462 19.47 2.26 17.94
N GLU A 463 18.84 3.14 17.18
CA GLU A 463 17.57 2.84 16.50
C GLU A 463 17.72 1.89 15.32
N ASP A 464 18.80 2.04 14.55
CA ASP A 464 19.07 1.18 13.40
C ASP A 464 19.86 -0.09 13.79
N ASP A 465 20.12 -0.30 15.09
CA ASP A 465 20.88 -1.42 15.65
C ASP A 465 22.27 -1.57 15.00
N TRP A 466 22.97 -0.46 14.78
CA TRP A 466 24.23 -0.47 14.02
C TRP A 466 25.34 -1.29 14.67
N VAL A 467 25.41 -1.34 16.00
CA VAL A 467 26.39 -2.19 16.68
C VAL A 467 26.16 -3.67 16.36
N TYR A 468 24.90 -4.11 16.39
CA TYR A 468 24.54 -5.47 16.00
C TYR A 468 24.95 -5.76 14.55
N ARG A 469 24.66 -4.84 13.63
CA ARG A 469 25.02 -5.00 12.20
C ARG A 469 26.53 -5.02 11.96
N VAL A 470 27.29 -4.20 12.68
CA VAL A 470 28.76 -4.18 12.59
C VAL A 470 29.32 -5.52 13.07
N LEU A 471 28.88 -6.00 14.23
CA LEU A 471 29.30 -7.29 14.76
C LEU A 471 28.89 -8.42 13.81
N GLU A 472 27.64 -8.44 13.33
CA GLU A 472 27.12 -9.43 12.38
C GLU A 472 27.93 -9.46 11.07
N LYS A 473 28.24 -8.30 10.51
CA LYS A 473 29.03 -8.16 9.27
C LYS A 473 30.45 -8.71 9.45
N ILE A 474 31.08 -8.44 10.58
CA ILE A 474 32.47 -8.83 10.83
C ILE A 474 32.56 -10.31 11.24
N GLY A 475 31.57 -10.81 11.98
CA GLY A 475 31.52 -12.21 12.39
C GLY A 475 32.56 -12.60 13.44
N ASP A 476 33.12 -11.62 14.16
CA ASP A 476 34.12 -11.83 15.22
C ASP A 476 33.91 -10.87 16.40
N PHE A 477 34.57 -11.17 17.52
CA PHE A 477 34.58 -10.35 18.72
C PHE A 477 35.42 -9.08 18.53
N LEU A 478 34.84 -7.93 18.84
CA LEU A 478 35.48 -6.62 18.69
C LEU A 478 35.51 -5.84 19.99
N THR A 479 36.60 -5.14 20.24
CA THR A 479 36.68 -4.14 21.31
C THR A 479 35.72 -2.97 21.03
N ILE A 480 35.35 -2.22 22.07
CA ILE A 480 34.54 -0.99 21.91
C ILE A 480 35.21 -0.01 20.94
N GLU A 481 36.54 0.08 20.94
CA GLU A 481 37.29 0.92 20.01
C GLU A 481 37.21 0.44 18.56
N GLU A 482 37.28 -0.86 18.32
CA GLU A 482 37.13 -1.44 16.98
C GLU A 482 35.70 -1.23 16.46
N ILE A 483 34.67 -1.43 17.31
CA ILE A 483 33.28 -1.14 16.95
C ILE A 483 33.12 0.35 16.63
N ALA A 484 33.67 1.24 17.45
CA ALA A 484 33.62 2.69 17.22
C ALA A 484 34.31 3.09 15.92
N LYS A 485 35.43 2.45 15.57
CA LYS A 485 36.14 2.67 14.30
C LYS A 485 35.27 2.28 13.11
N GLU A 486 34.65 1.10 13.15
CA GLU A 486 33.77 0.63 12.07
C GLU A 486 32.53 1.53 11.91
N LEU A 487 31.95 1.99 13.03
CA LEU A 487 30.86 2.96 13.00
C LEU A 487 31.32 4.32 12.43
N ALA A 488 32.51 4.78 12.79
CA ALA A 488 33.07 6.02 12.27
C ALA A 488 33.22 6.00 10.74
N GLU A 489 33.63 4.86 10.18
CA GLU A 489 33.66 4.65 8.72
C GLU A 489 32.25 4.67 8.10
N VAL A 490 31.25 4.04 8.75
CA VAL A 490 29.86 4.02 8.26
C VAL A 490 29.23 5.41 8.21
N PHE A 491 29.47 6.23 9.24
CA PHE A 491 28.87 7.57 9.40
C PHE A 491 29.76 8.71 8.88
N VAL A 492 30.93 8.39 8.31
CA VAL A 492 31.90 9.38 7.80
C VAL A 492 32.25 10.43 8.87
N THR A 493 32.56 9.97 10.08
CA THR A 493 32.89 10.81 11.24
C THR A 493 34.19 10.35 11.89
N HIS A 494 34.69 11.09 12.89
CA HIS A 494 35.88 10.70 13.64
C HIS A 494 35.53 9.67 14.73
N LYS A 495 36.40 8.67 14.94
CA LYS A 495 36.23 7.64 15.99
C LYS A 495 35.98 8.24 17.36
N ASP A 496 36.71 9.30 17.71
CA ASP A 496 36.62 9.94 19.03
C ASP A 496 35.21 10.47 19.32
N LYS A 497 34.50 10.97 18.30
CA LYS A 497 33.10 11.43 18.46
C LYS A 497 32.14 10.28 18.74
N ILE A 498 32.41 9.09 18.19
CA ILE A 498 31.65 7.88 18.50
C ILE A 498 31.95 7.44 19.94
N LEU A 499 33.20 7.57 20.40
CA LEU A 499 33.57 7.20 21.78
C LEU A 499 33.03 8.18 22.83
N GLU A 500 32.85 9.45 22.48
CA GLU A 500 32.24 10.46 23.36
C GLU A 500 30.75 10.19 23.64
N ILE A 501 30.07 9.48 22.75
CA ILE A 501 28.65 9.13 22.91
C ILE A 501 28.50 7.74 23.55
N THR A 502 27.43 7.55 24.32
CA THR A 502 27.06 6.24 24.87
C THR A 502 26.40 5.37 23.79
N PHE A 503 27.14 5.01 22.73
CA PHE A 503 26.60 4.28 21.58
C PHE A 503 26.34 2.79 21.84
N PHE A 504 26.99 2.24 22.85
CA PHE A 504 26.93 0.82 23.20
C PHE A 504 26.24 0.61 24.55
N ASP A 505 25.22 -0.25 24.58
CA ASP A 505 24.57 -0.69 25.83
C ASP A 505 25.13 -2.05 26.23
N ALA A 506 26.02 -2.05 27.21
CA ALA A 506 26.62 -3.26 27.77
C ALA A 506 25.59 -4.21 28.42
N ASN A 507 24.38 -3.73 28.74
CA ASN A 507 23.30 -4.54 29.31
C ASN A 507 22.40 -5.20 28.26
N ASP A 508 22.60 -4.93 26.96
CA ASP A 508 21.81 -5.55 25.91
C ASP A 508 22.11 -7.06 25.85
N THR A 509 21.10 -7.85 26.19
CA THR A 509 21.15 -9.31 26.26
C THR A 509 21.52 -10.01 24.95
N ARG A 510 21.51 -9.29 23.81
CA ARG A 510 21.95 -9.79 22.50
C ARG A 510 23.47 -9.84 22.38
N PHE A 511 24.20 -9.04 23.16
CA PHE A 511 25.66 -9.02 23.16
C PHE A 511 26.22 -9.90 24.28
N ILE A 512 27.45 -10.37 24.08
CA ILE A 512 28.22 -11.10 25.09
C ILE A 512 29.62 -10.52 25.14
N GLU A 513 30.07 -10.20 26.35
CA GLU A 513 31.41 -9.70 26.62
C GLU A 513 32.41 -10.85 26.82
N PHE A 514 33.59 -10.70 26.25
CA PHE A 514 34.70 -11.63 26.37
C PHE A 514 36.03 -10.88 26.29
N VAL A 515 36.75 -10.78 27.42
CA VAL A 515 38.10 -10.16 27.53
C VAL A 515 38.13 -8.79 26.82
N ASP A 516 37.26 -7.89 27.27
CA ASP A 516 37.09 -6.52 26.73
C ASP A 516 36.63 -6.45 25.26
N LYS A 517 36.21 -7.58 24.68
CA LYS A 517 35.61 -7.66 23.34
C LYS A 517 34.14 -8.07 23.43
N TRP A 518 33.36 -7.65 22.45
CA TRP A 518 31.93 -7.88 22.38
C TRP A 518 31.59 -8.66 21.10
N GLY A 519 30.66 -9.59 21.22
CA GLY A 519 30.16 -10.39 20.10
C GLY A 519 28.67 -10.66 20.24
N LEU A 520 28.09 -11.34 19.25
CA LEU A 520 26.66 -11.70 19.29
C LEU A 520 26.43 -12.99 20.07
N LYS A 521 25.48 -12.96 21.01
CA LYS A 521 25.06 -14.14 21.77
C LYS A 521 24.55 -15.26 20.86
N SER A 522 23.90 -14.90 19.75
CA SER A 522 23.41 -15.84 18.73
C SER A 522 24.52 -16.69 18.11
N TRP A 523 25.76 -16.20 18.06
CA TRP A 523 26.90 -17.00 17.62
C TRP A 523 27.16 -18.17 18.55
N THR A 524 27.05 -17.98 19.86
CA THR A 524 27.28 -19.06 20.83
C THR A 524 26.21 -20.15 20.73
N GLU A 525 24.96 -19.77 20.47
CA GLU A 525 23.86 -20.72 20.26
C GLU A 525 24.05 -21.49 18.94
N ASN A 526 24.44 -20.80 17.88
CA ASN A 526 24.74 -21.41 16.58
C ASN A 526 25.94 -22.37 16.68
N TRP A 527 27.00 -22.01 17.41
CA TRP A 527 28.15 -22.89 17.63
C TRP A 527 27.77 -24.13 18.45
N LYS A 528 26.96 -23.97 19.52
CA LYS A 528 26.44 -25.11 20.29
C LYS A 528 25.61 -26.05 19.41
N LYS A 529 24.71 -25.48 18.60
CA LYS A 529 23.88 -26.26 17.67
C LYS A 529 24.75 -27.00 16.65
N ARG A 530 25.74 -26.34 16.05
CA ARG A 530 26.65 -26.96 15.08
C ARG A 530 27.50 -28.06 15.71
N ILE A 531 27.98 -27.89 16.95
CA ILE A 531 28.68 -28.97 17.67
C ILE A 531 27.78 -30.19 17.86
N LEU A 532 26.52 -29.99 18.25
CA LEU A 532 25.55 -31.09 18.38
C LEU A 532 25.26 -31.79 17.05
N GLU A 533 25.21 -31.05 15.95
CA GLU A 533 25.07 -31.61 14.60
C GLU A 533 26.31 -32.44 14.22
N ILE A 534 27.52 -31.92 14.45
CA ILE A 534 28.77 -32.65 14.23
C ILE A 534 28.80 -33.94 15.07
N ASP A 535 28.34 -33.90 16.32
CA ASP A 535 28.26 -35.10 17.17
C ASP A 535 27.30 -36.16 16.62
N LYS A 536 26.16 -35.74 16.05
CA LYS A 536 25.25 -36.66 15.36
C LYS A 536 25.87 -37.24 14.09
N GLU A 537 26.58 -36.43 13.30
CA GLU A 537 27.30 -36.88 12.11
C GLU A 537 28.39 -37.92 12.46
N ILE A 538 29.19 -37.66 13.51
CA ILE A 538 30.21 -38.59 14.01
C ILE A 538 29.56 -39.90 14.51
N LEU A 539 28.45 -39.82 15.25
CA LEU A 539 27.73 -41.00 15.73
C LEU A 539 27.17 -41.84 14.56
N ASN A 540 26.59 -41.19 13.56
CA ASN A 540 26.08 -41.86 12.35
C ASN A 540 27.22 -42.58 11.61
N TYR A 541 28.37 -41.91 11.45
CA TYR A 541 29.56 -42.52 10.88
C TYR A 541 30.00 -43.77 11.68
N GLN A 542 30.06 -43.70 13.01
CA GLN A 542 30.42 -44.83 13.86
C GLN A 542 29.44 -46.01 13.72
N ASN A 543 28.14 -45.72 13.61
CA ASN A 543 27.11 -46.74 13.37
C ASN A 543 27.29 -47.40 12.00
N LEU A 544 27.55 -46.63 10.93
CA LEU A 544 27.79 -47.16 9.60
C LEU A 544 29.05 -48.05 9.56
N VAL A 545 30.15 -47.62 10.17
CA VAL A 545 31.38 -48.43 10.28
C VAL A 545 31.12 -49.73 11.04
N SER A 546 30.34 -49.69 12.12
CA SER A 546 29.96 -50.87 12.90
C SER A 546 29.08 -51.84 12.10
N SER A 547 28.10 -51.32 11.36
CA SER A 547 27.23 -52.12 10.47
C SER A 547 28.03 -52.77 9.35
N ARG A 548 28.93 -52.01 8.70
CA ARG A 548 29.85 -52.55 7.68
C ARG A 548 30.66 -53.71 8.23
N SER A 549 31.26 -53.56 9.42
CA SER A 549 32.06 -54.62 10.03
C SER A 549 31.24 -55.90 10.30
N LYS A 550 29.95 -55.79 10.65
CA LYS A 550 29.07 -56.95 10.84
C LYS A 550 28.78 -57.65 9.52
N LEU A 551 28.45 -56.89 8.48
CA LEU A 551 28.19 -57.45 7.15
C LEU A 551 29.43 -58.10 6.54
N GLU A 552 30.62 -57.51 6.71
CA GLU A 552 31.89 -58.12 6.26
C GLU A 552 32.19 -59.45 7.00
N GLN A 553 31.76 -59.60 8.27
CA GLN A 553 31.86 -60.87 8.98
C GLN A 553 30.85 -61.90 8.45
N GLU A 554 29.64 -61.47 8.14
CA GLU A 554 28.61 -62.32 7.55
C GLU A 554 28.97 -62.79 6.14
N GLU A 555 29.50 -61.90 5.29
CA GLU A 555 30.02 -62.24 3.95
C GLU A 555 31.09 -63.33 4.05
N LYS A 556 32.04 -63.20 5.00
CA LYS A 556 33.06 -64.22 5.24
C LYS A 556 32.47 -65.56 5.67
N ALA A 557 31.47 -65.55 6.56
CA ALA A 557 30.81 -66.77 7.01
C ALA A 557 30.09 -67.48 5.85
N ARG A 558 29.29 -66.75 5.06
CA ARG A 558 28.61 -67.32 3.88
C ARG A 558 29.58 -67.79 2.80
N GLY A 559 30.71 -67.11 2.63
CA GLY A 559 31.78 -67.54 1.72
C GLY A 559 32.35 -68.91 2.09
N VAL A 560 32.50 -69.21 3.38
CA VAL A 560 32.95 -70.54 3.85
C VAL A 560 31.89 -71.61 3.56
N ASP A 561 30.60 -71.30 3.73
CA ASP A 561 29.54 -72.26 3.44
C ASP A 561 29.40 -72.54 1.93
N LEU A 562 29.60 -71.53 1.08
CA LEU A 562 29.67 -71.73 -0.37
C LEU A 562 30.80 -72.70 -0.75
N LEU A 563 32.00 -72.52 -0.18
CA LEU A 563 33.14 -73.42 -0.43
C LEU A 563 32.82 -74.88 -0.05
N ARG A 564 32.14 -75.10 1.09
CA ARG A 564 31.70 -76.44 1.50
C ARG A 564 30.71 -77.07 0.52
N LEU A 565 29.80 -76.28 -0.05
CA LEU A 565 28.86 -76.75 -1.06
C LEU A 565 29.57 -77.12 -2.37
N GLU A 566 30.55 -76.32 -2.79
CA GLU A 566 31.38 -76.61 -3.96
C GLU A 566 32.21 -77.88 -3.78
N GLU A 567 32.82 -78.09 -2.60
CA GLU A 567 33.50 -79.34 -2.26
C GLU A 567 32.56 -80.55 -2.31
N LYS A 568 31.33 -80.42 -1.78
CA LYS A 568 30.33 -81.48 -1.82
C LYS A 568 29.90 -81.80 -3.26
N LYS A 569 29.71 -80.77 -4.11
CA LYS A 569 29.41 -80.94 -5.53
C LYS A 569 30.51 -81.69 -6.26
N GLU A 570 31.77 -81.34 -6.00
CA GLU A 570 32.91 -82.00 -6.64
C GLU A 570 33.06 -83.46 -6.19
N ALA A 571 32.75 -83.75 -4.91
CA ALA A 571 32.69 -85.13 -4.43
C ALA A 571 31.59 -85.94 -5.16
N LEU A 572 30.40 -85.38 -5.36
CA LEU A 572 29.33 -86.05 -6.11
C LEU A 572 29.69 -86.26 -7.58
N ARG A 573 30.34 -85.29 -8.24
CA ARG A 573 30.83 -85.46 -9.62
C ARG A 573 31.78 -86.64 -9.76
N ARG A 574 32.68 -86.84 -8.80
CA ARG A 574 33.56 -88.01 -8.75
C ARG A 574 32.75 -89.30 -8.62
N SER A 575 31.76 -89.34 -7.72
CA SER A 575 30.86 -90.49 -7.57
C SER A 575 30.08 -90.81 -8.85
N VAL A 576 29.55 -89.80 -9.56
CA VAL A 576 28.89 -90.00 -10.87
C VAL A 576 29.87 -90.57 -11.89
N SER A 577 31.08 -90.03 -11.98
CA SER A 577 32.10 -90.54 -12.90
C SER A 577 32.46 -92.00 -12.61
N ASP A 578 32.57 -92.36 -11.34
CA ASP A 578 32.86 -93.74 -10.93
C ASP A 578 31.70 -94.69 -11.27
N LEU A 579 30.45 -94.24 -11.10
CA LEU A 579 29.25 -95.01 -11.50
C LEU A 579 29.17 -95.18 -13.01
N LEU A 580 29.41 -94.14 -13.80
CA LEU A 580 29.43 -94.22 -15.27
C LEU A 580 30.48 -95.22 -15.75
N ASN A 581 31.66 -95.24 -15.14
CA ASN A 581 32.70 -96.24 -15.44
C ASN A 581 32.24 -97.67 -15.11
N LYS A 582 31.50 -97.87 -14.00
CA LYS A 582 30.91 -99.17 -13.66
C LYS A 582 29.83 -99.58 -14.65
N ILE A 583 28.92 -98.68 -15.01
CA ILE A 583 27.86 -98.91 -16.00
C ILE A 583 28.48 -99.33 -17.34
N GLN A 584 29.45 -98.58 -17.85
CA GLN A 584 30.17 -98.93 -19.08
C GLN A 584 30.86 -100.30 -19.00
N THR A 585 31.43 -100.64 -17.85
CA THR A 585 32.05 -101.95 -17.63
C THR A 585 31.01 -103.09 -17.63
N VAL A 586 29.82 -102.87 -17.06
CA VAL A 586 28.71 -103.83 -17.05
C VAL A 586 28.14 -103.99 -18.45
N ASP A 587 27.87 -102.90 -19.16
CA ASP A 587 27.39 -102.92 -20.55
C ASP A 587 28.37 -103.66 -21.47
N HIS A 588 29.67 -103.41 -21.34
CA HIS A 588 30.69 -104.12 -22.11
C HIS A 588 30.69 -105.63 -21.80
N LYS A 589 30.50 -106.03 -20.52
CA LYS A 589 30.35 -107.45 -20.14
C LYS A 589 29.08 -108.07 -20.71
N ILE A 590 27.98 -107.32 -20.79
CA ILE A 590 26.73 -107.77 -21.43
C ILE A 590 26.99 -108.01 -22.92
N ASP A 591 27.59 -107.06 -23.63
CA ASP A 591 27.88 -107.18 -25.08
C ASP A 591 28.79 -108.38 -25.38
N ILE A 592 29.89 -108.55 -24.63
CA ILE A 592 30.77 -109.73 -24.75
C ILE A 592 29.99 -111.03 -24.51
N SER A 593 29.17 -111.06 -23.46
CA SER A 593 28.41 -112.27 -23.11
C SER A 593 27.38 -112.61 -24.17
N GLN A 594 26.72 -111.61 -24.75
CA GLN A 594 25.72 -111.76 -25.80
C GLN A 594 26.35 -112.17 -27.13
N LYS A 595 27.51 -111.59 -27.48
CA LYS A 595 28.31 -112.05 -28.63
C LYS A 595 28.71 -113.52 -28.49
N ARG A 596 29.21 -113.91 -27.31
CA ARG A 596 29.60 -115.30 -27.02
C ARG A 596 28.41 -116.25 -27.04
N GLN A 597 27.24 -115.80 -26.58
CA GLN A 597 25.98 -116.54 -26.68
C GLN A 597 25.62 -116.80 -28.15
N ASN A 598 25.68 -115.76 -29.00
CA ASN A 598 25.39 -115.88 -30.43
C ASN A 598 26.34 -116.86 -31.12
N GLU A 599 27.64 -116.77 -30.85
CA GLU A 599 28.65 -117.72 -31.37
C GLU A 599 28.35 -119.17 -30.95
N LEU A 600 27.91 -119.38 -29.71
CA LEU A 600 27.52 -120.72 -29.23
C LEU A 600 26.21 -121.20 -29.84
N HIS A 601 25.24 -120.33 -30.09
CA HIS A 601 24.02 -120.68 -30.80
C HIS A 601 24.31 -121.08 -32.26
N GLU A 602 25.21 -120.37 -32.94
CA GLU A 602 25.63 -120.76 -34.30
C GLU A 602 26.36 -122.10 -34.30
N LYS A 603 27.27 -122.34 -33.33
CA LYS A 603 27.92 -123.65 -33.16
C LYS A 603 26.90 -124.75 -32.84
N ASN A 604 25.93 -124.50 -31.98
CA ASN A 604 24.87 -125.45 -31.66
C ASN A 604 24.03 -125.76 -32.91
N LYS A 605 23.66 -124.75 -33.70
CA LYS A 605 22.92 -124.91 -34.96
C LYS A 605 23.71 -125.77 -35.96
N PHE A 606 25.03 -125.56 -36.07
CA PHE A 606 25.91 -126.38 -36.90
C PHE A 606 25.96 -127.84 -36.41
N VAL A 607 26.10 -128.05 -35.09
CA VAL A 607 26.10 -129.39 -34.47
C VAL A 607 24.76 -130.11 -34.67
N GLN A 608 23.64 -129.40 -34.53
CA GLN A 608 22.29 -129.92 -34.80
C GLN A 608 22.07 -130.24 -36.28
N GLN A 609 22.63 -129.45 -37.21
CA GLN A 609 22.62 -129.77 -38.64
C GLN A 609 23.43 -131.04 -38.95
N GLN A 610 24.57 -131.26 -38.27
CA GLN A 610 25.31 -132.53 -38.42
C GLN A 610 24.56 -133.74 -37.85
N LEU A 611 23.81 -133.57 -36.76
CA LEU A 611 22.95 -134.61 -36.16
C LEU A 611 21.72 -134.97 -37.01
N SER A 612 21.19 -134.01 -37.78
CA SER A 612 19.99 -134.16 -38.61
C SER A 612 20.26 -134.57 -40.06
N ALA A 613 21.54 -134.70 -40.45
CA ALA A 613 21.90 -135.08 -41.81
C ALA A 613 21.24 -136.43 -42.21
N PRO A 614 20.38 -136.46 -43.25
CA PRO A 614 19.70 -137.68 -43.69
C PRO A 614 20.68 -138.77 -44.14
N LYS A 615 21.91 -138.38 -44.49
CA LYS A 615 23.02 -139.27 -44.85
C LYS A 615 23.37 -140.28 -43.75
N LEU A 616 23.24 -139.95 -42.46
CA LEU A 616 23.50 -140.87 -41.34
C LEU A 616 22.38 -141.92 -41.16
N ARG A 617 21.11 -141.54 -41.41
CA ARG A 617 20.00 -142.49 -41.42
C ARG A 617 20.08 -143.44 -42.63
N ILE A 618 20.39 -142.91 -43.81
CA ILE A 618 20.54 -143.70 -45.04
C ILE A 618 21.69 -144.70 -44.90
N LEU A 619 22.84 -144.30 -44.35
CA LEU A 619 24.00 -145.18 -44.14
C LEU A 619 23.69 -146.31 -43.13
N TYR A 620 22.93 -146.01 -42.07
CA TYR A 620 22.48 -147.01 -41.10
C TYR A 620 21.52 -148.05 -41.73
N TYR A 621 20.52 -147.59 -42.50
CA TYR A 621 19.60 -148.50 -43.19
C TYR A 621 20.29 -149.34 -44.27
N LEU A 622 21.27 -148.77 -44.98
CA LEU A 622 22.10 -149.49 -45.95
C LEU A 622 22.92 -150.61 -45.28
N CYS A 623 23.55 -150.33 -44.12
CA CYS A 623 24.26 -151.36 -43.36
C CYS A 623 23.35 -152.48 -42.83
N VAL A 624 22.13 -152.15 -42.38
CA VAL A 624 21.16 -153.16 -41.90
C VAL A 624 20.65 -154.03 -43.05
N THR A 625 20.38 -153.44 -44.22
CA THR A 625 19.94 -154.21 -45.41
C THR A 625 21.03 -155.12 -45.95
N VAL A 626 22.28 -154.67 -45.99
CA VAL A 626 23.44 -155.51 -46.33
C VAL A 626 23.60 -156.67 -45.34
N LEU A 627 23.34 -156.45 -44.04
CA LEU A 627 23.42 -157.51 -43.02
C LEU A 627 22.37 -158.61 -43.24
N ILE A 628 21.15 -158.24 -43.62
CA ILE A 628 20.05 -159.19 -43.87
C ILE A 628 20.31 -160.00 -45.16
N LEU A 629 20.80 -159.34 -46.22
CA LEU A 629 21.12 -160.00 -47.50
C LEU A 629 22.28 -160.99 -47.39
N ILE A 630 23.26 -160.72 -46.53
CA ILE A 630 24.40 -161.64 -46.30
C ILE A 630 24.03 -162.78 -45.35
N ALA A 631 23.13 -162.56 -44.39
CA ALA A 631 22.72 -163.59 -43.42
C ALA A 631 21.80 -164.68 -44.01
N GLY A 632 21.01 -164.37 -45.06
CA GLY A 632 20.04 -165.30 -45.66
C GLY A 632 20.63 -166.54 -46.36
N PRO A 633 21.67 -166.43 -47.20
CA PRO A 633 22.20 -167.58 -47.95
C PRO A 633 23.13 -168.51 -47.15
N LEU A 634 23.62 -168.11 -45.97
CA LEU A 634 24.65 -168.84 -45.21
C LEU A 634 24.12 -170.04 -44.40
N ILE A 635 22.82 -170.36 -44.46
CA ILE A 635 22.21 -171.44 -43.67
C ILE A 635 22.17 -172.80 -44.41
N ILE A 636 22.42 -172.87 -45.73
CA ILE A 636 22.06 -174.07 -46.53
C ILE A 636 23.24 -174.93 -47.07
N ILE A 637 24.52 -174.52 -47.05
CA ILE A 637 25.62 -175.36 -47.56
C ILE A 637 26.79 -175.41 -46.58
N GLY A 638 27.11 -176.62 -46.11
CA GLY A 638 28.15 -176.88 -45.12
C GLY A 638 29.52 -177.06 -45.74
N GLU A 639 30.35 -176.02 -45.72
CA GLU A 639 31.82 -176.12 -45.64
C GLU A 639 32.39 -174.97 -44.80
N ILE A 640 33.42 -175.27 -44.00
CA ILE A 640 33.94 -174.47 -42.88
C ILE A 640 34.48 -173.08 -43.30
N LEU A 641 34.87 -172.90 -44.56
CA LEU A 641 35.53 -171.68 -45.03
C LEU A 641 34.58 -170.46 -45.11
N TYR A 642 33.30 -170.66 -45.44
CA TYR A 642 32.31 -169.58 -45.55
C TYR A 642 31.88 -169.01 -44.19
N LYS A 643 31.92 -169.82 -43.12
CA LYS A 643 31.61 -169.36 -41.76
C LYS A 643 32.64 -168.36 -41.25
N ILE A 644 33.93 -168.52 -41.60
CA ILE A 644 34.99 -167.60 -41.17
C ILE A 644 34.84 -166.24 -41.87
N ILE A 645 34.57 -166.24 -43.18
CA ILE A 645 34.37 -165.00 -43.96
C ILE A 645 33.11 -164.26 -43.49
N GLY A 646 32.00 -164.98 -43.27
CA GLY A 646 30.78 -164.39 -42.73
C GLY A 646 30.97 -163.75 -41.35
N LEU A 647 31.74 -164.39 -40.48
CA LEU A 647 32.05 -163.85 -39.14
C LEU A 647 32.97 -162.63 -39.22
N LEU A 648 33.90 -162.59 -40.18
CA LEU A 648 34.78 -161.44 -40.41
C LEU A 648 34.01 -160.22 -40.93
N ILE A 649 33.07 -160.41 -41.86
CA ILE A 649 32.20 -159.34 -42.37
C ILE A 649 31.27 -158.83 -41.27
N LEU A 650 30.69 -159.73 -40.48
CA LEU A 650 29.87 -159.36 -39.33
C LEU A 650 30.68 -158.51 -38.33
N LEU A 651 31.91 -158.90 -38.04
CA LEU A 651 32.81 -158.14 -37.16
C LEU A 651 33.10 -156.74 -37.71
N ILE A 652 33.37 -156.61 -39.01
CA ILE A 652 33.61 -155.31 -39.66
C ILE A 652 32.37 -154.41 -39.56
N VAL A 653 31.17 -154.94 -39.80
CA VAL A 653 29.93 -154.17 -39.70
C VAL A 653 29.67 -153.76 -38.24
N VAL A 654 29.91 -154.64 -37.28
CA VAL A 654 29.78 -154.32 -35.84
C VAL A 654 30.78 -153.24 -35.43
N LEU A 655 32.04 -153.32 -35.87
CA LEU A 655 33.05 -152.29 -35.60
C LEU A 655 32.68 -150.95 -36.27
N PHE A 656 32.13 -150.98 -37.48
CA PHE A 656 31.67 -149.78 -38.17
C PHE A 656 30.48 -149.13 -37.45
N MET A 657 29.50 -149.93 -37.03
CA MET A 657 28.35 -149.48 -36.23
C MET A 657 28.78 -148.95 -34.86
N PHE A 658 29.79 -149.56 -34.24
CA PHE A 658 30.38 -149.07 -33.00
C PHE A 658 31.08 -147.72 -33.20
N ARG A 659 31.81 -147.53 -34.31
CA ARG A 659 32.47 -146.27 -34.64
C ARG A 659 31.47 -145.15 -34.95
N LEU A 660 30.37 -145.45 -35.65
CA LEU A 660 29.26 -144.52 -35.86
C LEU A 660 28.55 -144.16 -34.54
N SER A 661 28.36 -145.14 -33.65
CA SER A 661 27.81 -144.92 -32.31
C SER A 661 28.72 -144.05 -31.46
N GLN A 662 30.04 -144.25 -31.51
CA GLN A 662 30.99 -143.39 -30.81
C GLN A 662 31.01 -141.96 -31.36
N ASN A 663 30.98 -141.78 -32.69
CA ASN A 663 30.86 -140.45 -33.28
C ASN A 663 29.54 -139.77 -32.86
N LYS A 664 28.42 -140.49 -32.87
CA LYS A 664 27.13 -139.96 -32.39
C LYS A 664 27.20 -139.56 -30.92
N ARG A 665 27.82 -140.37 -30.05
CA ARG A 665 28.01 -140.04 -28.63
C ARG A 665 28.91 -138.82 -28.44
N ARG A 666 29.98 -138.68 -29.23
CA ARG A 666 30.87 -137.52 -29.19
C ARG A 666 30.13 -136.23 -29.60
N VAL A 667 29.37 -136.26 -30.69
CA VAL A 667 28.59 -135.11 -31.16
C VAL A 667 27.46 -134.75 -30.17
N ILE A 668 26.83 -135.73 -29.54
CA ILE A 668 25.84 -135.48 -28.45
C ILE A 668 26.52 -134.87 -27.21
N GLY A 669 27.73 -135.33 -26.87
CA GLY A 669 28.51 -134.78 -25.76
C GLY A 669 28.94 -133.33 -26.01
N GLU A 670 29.38 -133.02 -27.22
CA GLU A 670 29.70 -131.66 -27.68
C GLU A 670 28.45 -130.77 -27.69
N ALA A 671 27.29 -131.27 -28.14
CA ALA A 671 26.03 -130.54 -28.09
C ALA A 671 25.62 -130.20 -26.65
N LYS A 672 25.72 -131.16 -25.73
CA LYS A 672 25.38 -130.96 -24.31
C LYS A 672 26.32 -129.96 -23.62
N THR A 673 27.61 -130.00 -23.93
CA THR A 673 28.57 -129.01 -23.38
C THR A 673 28.34 -127.60 -23.92
N ILE A 674 27.90 -127.47 -25.18
CA ILE A 674 27.48 -126.19 -25.76
C ILE A 674 26.20 -125.69 -25.08
N GLU A 675 25.21 -126.55 -24.88
CA GLU A 675 23.94 -126.22 -24.20
C GLU A 675 24.17 -125.78 -22.74
N ASP A 676 24.99 -126.49 -21.97
CA ASP A 676 25.39 -126.11 -20.61
C ASP A 676 26.19 -124.80 -20.57
N SER A 677 26.88 -124.45 -21.66
CA SER A 677 27.62 -123.19 -21.78
C SER A 677 26.68 -122.03 -22.13
N ILE A 678 25.67 -122.26 -22.97
CA ILE A 678 24.61 -121.29 -23.27
C ILE A 678 23.84 -120.98 -21.98
N LEU A 679 23.41 -121.99 -21.23
CA LEU A 679 22.67 -121.81 -19.98
C LEU A 679 23.46 -120.99 -18.93
N ARG A 680 24.76 -121.23 -18.82
CA ARG A 680 25.64 -120.45 -17.92
C ARG A 680 25.78 -118.99 -18.36
N ILE A 681 25.83 -118.74 -19.67
CA ILE A 681 25.89 -117.37 -20.21
C ILE A 681 24.54 -116.68 -20.03
N ASP A 682 23.42 -117.38 -20.24
CA ASP A 682 22.07 -116.85 -20.01
C ASP A 682 21.89 -116.42 -18.56
N HIS A 683 22.27 -117.27 -17.61
CA HIS A 683 22.20 -116.93 -16.19
C HIS A 683 23.05 -115.69 -15.87
N ARG A 684 24.26 -115.59 -16.44
CA ARG A 684 25.14 -114.43 -16.26
C ARG A 684 24.57 -113.16 -16.92
N LEU A 685 23.96 -113.28 -18.09
CA LEU A 685 23.28 -112.18 -18.76
C LEU A 685 22.08 -111.69 -17.97
N VAL A 686 21.28 -112.59 -17.38
CA VAL A 686 20.17 -112.23 -16.49
C VAL A 686 20.67 -111.48 -15.25
N GLN A 687 21.77 -111.93 -14.64
CA GLN A 687 22.37 -111.22 -13.51
C GLN A 687 22.86 -109.82 -13.89
N LEU A 688 23.62 -109.68 -14.98
CA LEU A 688 24.13 -108.38 -15.43
C LEU A 688 23.00 -107.43 -15.87
N LYS A 689 21.97 -107.95 -16.56
CA LYS A 689 20.78 -107.17 -16.94
C LYS A 689 19.94 -106.74 -15.74
N LYS A 690 20.06 -107.42 -14.59
CA LYS A 690 19.43 -107.00 -13.33
C LYS A 690 20.25 -105.94 -12.59
N GLU A 691 21.57 -106.00 -12.68
CA GLU A 691 22.49 -105.04 -12.05
C GLU A 691 22.46 -103.65 -12.74
N LEU A 692 22.27 -103.62 -14.06
CA LEU A 692 22.28 -102.37 -14.84
C LEU A 692 21.18 -101.36 -14.44
N PRO A 693 19.90 -101.74 -14.26
CA PRO A 693 18.87 -100.84 -13.75
C PRO A 693 19.17 -100.28 -12.36
N ASP A 694 19.76 -101.08 -11.47
CA ASP A 694 20.10 -100.65 -10.11
C ASP A 694 21.19 -99.55 -10.14
N LEU A 695 22.21 -99.72 -10.99
CA LEU A 695 23.25 -98.70 -11.20
C LEU A 695 22.70 -97.42 -11.87
N ASN A 696 21.80 -97.55 -12.84
CA ASN A 696 21.16 -96.40 -13.48
C ASN A 696 20.25 -95.62 -12.50
N ASN A 697 19.58 -96.32 -11.58
CA ASN A 697 18.81 -95.69 -10.51
C ASN A 697 19.71 -94.96 -9.51
N GLU A 698 20.86 -95.55 -9.14
CA GLU A 698 21.86 -94.91 -8.29
C GLU A 698 22.44 -93.64 -8.95
N GLU A 699 22.76 -93.72 -10.25
CA GLU A 699 23.18 -92.55 -11.02
C GLU A 699 22.12 -91.45 -11.01
N SER A 700 20.85 -91.78 -11.28
CA SER A 700 19.74 -90.81 -11.28
C SER A 700 19.55 -90.13 -9.91
N LEU A 701 19.71 -90.89 -8.81
CA LEU A 701 19.64 -90.34 -7.46
C LEU A 701 20.78 -89.34 -7.20
N ILE A 702 22.02 -89.69 -7.57
CA ILE A 702 23.19 -88.82 -7.39
C ILE A 702 23.08 -87.58 -8.30
N GLN A 703 22.58 -87.72 -9.53
CA GLN A 703 22.32 -86.57 -10.41
C GLN A 703 21.27 -85.62 -9.83
N THR A 704 20.22 -86.16 -9.20
CA THR A 704 19.20 -85.36 -8.52
C THR A 704 19.78 -84.63 -7.30
N GLU A 705 20.63 -85.29 -6.51
CA GLU A 705 21.32 -84.64 -5.39
C GLU A 705 22.30 -83.55 -5.88
N SER A 706 23.03 -83.80 -6.97
CA SER A 706 23.91 -82.82 -7.60
C SER A 706 23.12 -81.58 -8.05
N ALA A 707 21.97 -81.77 -8.71
CA ALA A 707 21.11 -80.67 -9.14
C ALA A 707 20.56 -79.85 -7.95
N SER A 708 20.23 -80.52 -6.84
CA SER A 708 19.81 -79.84 -5.60
C SER A 708 20.95 -78.99 -5.00
N ILE A 709 22.19 -79.47 -5.06
CA ILE A 709 23.36 -78.71 -4.58
C ILE A 709 23.68 -77.54 -5.51
N ASP A 710 23.54 -77.71 -6.83
CA ASP A 710 23.68 -76.60 -7.78
C ASP A 710 22.72 -75.45 -7.49
N LEU A 711 21.47 -75.78 -7.16
CA LEU A 711 20.48 -74.78 -6.75
C LEU A 711 20.92 -74.04 -5.47
N LYS A 712 21.40 -74.76 -4.46
CA LYS A 712 21.91 -74.17 -3.21
C LYS A 712 23.17 -73.31 -3.41
N ILE A 713 24.05 -73.70 -4.34
CA ILE A 713 25.24 -72.91 -4.71
C ILE A 713 24.80 -71.60 -5.35
N ASN A 714 23.85 -71.65 -6.29
CA ASN A 714 23.35 -70.44 -6.94
C ASN A 714 22.65 -69.51 -5.95
N GLU A 715 21.85 -70.04 -5.03
CA GLU A 715 21.24 -69.27 -3.94
C GLU A 715 22.30 -68.60 -3.06
N ALA A 716 23.30 -69.36 -2.61
CA ALA A 716 24.40 -68.83 -1.78
C ALA A 716 25.25 -67.78 -2.52
N GLN A 717 25.46 -67.93 -3.83
CA GLN A 717 26.17 -66.94 -4.66
C GLN A 717 25.36 -65.65 -4.79
N SER A 718 24.05 -65.75 -5.08
CA SER A 718 23.13 -64.61 -5.13
C SER A 718 23.12 -63.85 -3.80
N ASP A 719 23.04 -64.56 -2.69
CA ASP A 719 23.11 -63.99 -1.35
C ASP A 719 24.42 -63.24 -1.07
N LEU A 720 25.55 -63.80 -1.49
CA LEU A 720 26.86 -63.14 -1.37
C LEU A 720 26.98 -61.88 -2.23
N GLU A 721 26.45 -61.90 -3.45
CA GLU A 721 26.41 -60.72 -4.31
C GLU A 721 25.56 -59.60 -3.69
N ASN A 722 24.40 -59.94 -3.12
CA ASN A 722 23.56 -58.98 -2.39
C ASN A 722 24.29 -58.36 -1.19
N LEU A 723 24.93 -59.19 -0.35
CA LEU A 723 25.73 -58.70 0.79
C LEU A 723 26.88 -57.79 0.34
N ARG A 724 27.58 -58.14 -0.74
CA ARG A 724 28.63 -57.28 -1.31
C ARG A 724 28.08 -55.94 -1.78
N GLY A 725 26.91 -55.94 -2.42
CA GLY A 725 26.20 -54.72 -2.81
C GLY A 725 25.87 -53.84 -1.61
N GLU A 726 25.35 -54.41 -0.52
CA GLU A 726 25.07 -53.67 0.72
C GLU A 726 26.35 -53.10 1.36
N ILE A 727 27.42 -53.89 1.43
CA ILE A 727 28.72 -53.44 1.94
C ILE A 727 29.25 -52.27 1.12
N GLU A 728 29.18 -52.33 -0.21
CA GLU A 728 29.64 -51.26 -1.08
C GLU A 728 28.79 -49.99 -0.92
N GLY A 729 27.47 -50.13 -0.82
CA GLY A 729 26.58 -49.00 -0.50
C GLY A 729 26.95 -48.32 0.82
N ILE A 730 27.27 -49.09 1.87
CA ILE A 730 27.72 -48.51 3.14
C ILE A 730 29.11 -47.85 2.99
N LYS A 731 30.03 -48.40 2.19
CA LYS A 731 31.33 -47.74 1.94
C LYS A 731 31.15 -46.37 1.27
N GLU A 732 30.27 -46.29 0.28
CA GLU A 732 29.96 -45.02 -0.39
C GLU A 732 29.38 -44.00 0.60
N GLU A 733 28.45 -44.41 1.47
CA GLU A 733 27.91 -43.54 2.53
C GLU A 733 28.98 -43.11 3.54
N VAL A 734 29.88 -44.01 3.95
CA VAL A 734 31.00 -43.72 4.86
C VAL A 734 31.96 -42.69 4.25
N ASN A 735 32.24 -42.78 2.95
CA ASN A 735 33.14 -41.87 2.24
C ASN A 735 32.61 -40.43 2.14
N LYS A 736 31.30 -40.19 2.35
CA LYS A 736 30.73 -38.84 2.40
C LYS A 736 31.16 -38.06 3.64
N TYR A 737 31.59 -38.74 4.71
CA TYR A 737 31.99 -38.10 5.96
C TYR A 737 33.50 -37.84 5.99
N ASN A 738 33.91 -36.56 5.96
CA ASN A 738 35.30 -36.16 6.22
C ASN A 738 35.54 -36.02 7.74
N VAL A 739 35.63 -37.17 8.42
CA VAL A 739 35.73 -37.24 9.88
C VAL A 739 36.87 -36.39 10.47
N PRO A 740 38.11 -36.36 9.91
CA PRO A 740 39.16 -35.47 10.40
C PRO A 740 38.79 -33.99 10.38
N LEU A 741 38.07 -33.54 9.34
CA LEU A 741 37.61 -32.16 9.24
C LEU A 741 36.53 -31.85 10.28
N LEU A 742 35.59 -32.78 10.50
CA LEU A 742 34.54 -32.64 11.52
C LEU A 742 35.12 -32.51 12.92
N TYR A 743 36.12 -33.32 13.29
CA TYR A 743 36.81 -33.19 14.58
C TYR A 743 37.55 -31.85 14.72
N LYS A 744 38.23 -31.39 13.66
CA LYS A 744 38.92 -30.08 13.66
C LYS A 744 37.94 -28.91 13.78
N GLU A 745 36.80 -28.97 13.08
CA GLU A 745 35.73 -27.99 13.17
C GLU A 745 35.15 -27.96 14.60
N LYS A 746 34.79 -29.13 15.13
CA LYS A 746 34.30 -29.27 16.52
C LYS A 746 35.28 -28.71 17.53
N GLU A 747 36.57 -29.02 17.41
CA GLU A 747 37.60 -28.50 18.31
C GLU A 747 37.72 -26.97 18.22
N THR A 748 37.66 -26.42 17.01
CA THR A 748 37.70 -24.96 16.79
C THR A 748 36.49 -24.27 17.43
N LEU A 749 35.28 -24.81 17.22
CA LEU A 749 34.05 -24.29 17.82
C LEU A 749 34.04 -24.46 19.35
N ALA A 750 34.54 -25.58 19.87
CA ALA A 750 34.66 -25.83 21.30
C ALA A 750 35.69 -24.88 21.95
N ARG A 751 36.81 -24.61 21.29
CA ARG A 751 37.76 -23.57 21.73
C ARG A 751 37.10 -22.21 21.76
N LYS A 752 36.35 -21.82 20.72
CA LYS A 752 35.57 -20.57 20.69
C LYS A 752 34.57 -20.46 21.83
N LEU A 753 33.80 -21.52 22.10
CA LEU A 753 32.85 -21.55 23.21
C LEU A 753 33.54 -21.51 24.59
N LYS A 754 34.62 -22.27 24.76
CA LYS A 754 35.41 -22.27 26.00
C LYS A 754 36.06 -20.91 26.25
N THR A 755 36.54 -20.24 25.19
CA THR A 755 37.04 -18.88 25.33
C THR A 755 35.92 -17.99 25.83
N THR A 756 34.72 -17.98 25.24
CA THR A 756 33.61 -17.09 25.65
C THR A 756 33.08 -17.23 27.09
N GLY A 757 33.62 -18.13 27.93
CA GLY A 757 33.18 -18.30 29.32
C GLY A 757 31.77 -18.87 29.50
N VAL A 758 31.16 -19.33 28.38
CA VAL A 758 29.82 -19.93 28.33
C VAL A 758 29.84 -21.43 28.70
N ILE A 759 31.03 -22.03 28.72
CA ILE A 759 31.35 -23.39 29.18
C ILE A 759 32.40 -23.26 30.26
#